data_AF-A0A8H7LZH3-F1
#
_entry.id   AF-A0A8H7LZH3-F1
#
_cell.length_a   1.000
_cell.length_b   1.000
_cell.length_c   1.000
_cell.angle_alpha   90.00
_cell.angle_beta   90.00
_cell.angle_gamma   90.00
#
_symmetry.space_group_name_H-M   'P 1'
#
loop_
_entity.id
_entity.type
_entity.pdbx_description
1 polymer ?
#
loop_
_entity_poly.entity_id
_entity_poly.type
_entity_poly.pdbx_seq_one_letter_code
_entity_poly.pdbx_strand_id
1 'polypeptide(L)'
;MSRLPSTRYILLPDEYFQALEPAYHAVFGTGHLTWEWTTNPPIRSFAYPSLFVPAYALVRALHLENTPILIWAPKLVQVVFASAGDLALYQIACTLFTQSHGRVTLFLSLLSPFNVLALTRTLANSTETSLVTIALLYWPYSLFQTRSRTRISLGIAALSCVIRPTASVIWAFLGSQLLWNSSSSRRHFSNLVMDGTIVGLVAASAIAIIDTLYYGALTFTPFSFLKTNLVSGVASFYGVNTFHYYFTQGLPIVLGPSLPFTLLGVWKHIKDDRDNRNTSPSRRTRSLLLGLVAWTIALYSLLAHKEWRFIHPLLPILHLFAADYLIYSNNETKKYATDLQAQDNLKARLTFQLPIRRNHLAYFLAVCLPLNLYLIRWHGSAQIAVTRYLHDLSTRSDRVKSVGVLMPCHSIPGRAYLHLPELAHAKGGHRIWEIGCEPPLGLSHTQRETYTSQTDVFFETLGPIRYLDQYFPPSVDPTFPPSREPFTKPGNPPPVQGWNHTWPSHFIMFGALENLSSSSEIQDTVKHKLRGLGYDVVWRIGNGWEEDERRRGGVVVWEWTGLKIDEELMSAAGAFSLDQVRLTALMELAGLSCAQGLSKVYDNTKYSRVLGGDGLVAARHLKMFGYQPTLYMPKPGSKDIYKRLAAQCSNLHIPTSPELPEATNFKSSYDVVLDAIFGFSFKPPARAPFDTALRLIGQSGLPVVSVDIPSGWDVDDGPQEVKTEGDQAGALEALRPDVLVSLTAPKQGARSFQGRHFLGGRFVTPDLDKKFGLNLPKYEGTEQVVEITDSTESKL
;
A
#
# COMPACT_ATOMS: atom_id res chain seq x y z
N MET A 1 11.89 10.94 -31.26
CA MET A 1 10.68 10.10 -31.08
C MET A 1 10.79 9.36 -29.75
N SER A 2 10.70 10.07 -28.62
CA SER A 2 10.83 9.46 -27.30
C SER A 2 9.47 9.46 -26.60
N ARG A 3 8.87 8.28 -26.37
CA ARG A 3 7.76 8.17 -25.42
C ARG A 3 8.33 8.44 -24.02
N LEU A 4 7.79 9.44 -23.33
CA LEU A 4 8.20 9.72 -21.95
C LEU A 4 7.70 8.58 -21.05
N PRO A 5 8.54 8.01 -20.17
CA PRO A 5 8.10 6.98 -19.23
C PRO A 5 7.30 7.56 -18.04
N SER A 6 6.43 8.54 -18.28
CA SER A 6 5.85 9.42 -17.25
C SER A 6 4.75 8.80 -16.37
N THR A 7 4.43 7.51 -16.50
CA THR A 7 3.32 6.89 -15.75
C THR A 7 3.67 6.71 -14.27
N ARG A 8 2.91 7.39 -13.39
CA ARG A 8 3.08 7.38 -11.93
C ARG A 8 1.88 6.75 -11.20
N TYR A 9 1.21 5.77 -11.81
CA TYR A 9 0.01 5.14 -11.24
C TYR A 9 -0.15 3.63 -11.48
N ILE A 10 -0.93 2.99 -10.61
CA ILE A 10 -1.35 1.58 -10.74
C ILE A 10 -2.67 1.53 -11.47
N LEU A 11 -2.75 0.64 -12.44
CA LEU A 11 -3.99 0.31 -13.12
C LEU A 11 -4.24 -1.21 -13.13
N LEU A 12 -3.20 -2.04 -13.23
CA LEU A 12 -3.35 -3.51 -13.26
C LEU A 12 -2.27 -4.19 -12.40
N PRO A 13 -2.65 -5.12 -11.49
CA PRO A 13 -1.73 -5.95 -10.72
C PRO A 13 -0.65 -6.65 -11.55
N ASP A 14 -1.02 -7.14 -12.74
CA ASP A 14 -0.14 -7.91 -13.63
C ASP A 14 1.12 -7.16 -14.06
N GLU A 15 1.11 -5.82 -14.06
CA GLU A 15 2.31 -5.02 -14.34
C GLU A 15 3.45 -5.33 -13.35
N TYR A 16 3.10 -5.65 -12.11
CA TYR A 16 4.04 -5.89 -11.02
C TYR A 16 4.14 -7.39 -10.74
N PHE A 17 3.03 -8.02 -10.34
CA PHE A 17 3.02 -9.37 -9.80
C PHE A 17 3.25 -10.47 -10.84
N GLN A 18 3.00 -10.20 -12.12
CA GLN A 18 3.29 -11.14 -13.22
C GLN A 18 4.56 -10.79 -14.02
N ALA A 19 5.25 -9.69 -13.69
CA ALA A 19 6.39 -9.22 -14.48
C ALA A 19 7.57 -8.76 -13.61
N LEU A 20 7.37 -7.72 -12.80
CA LEU A 20 8.46 -7.08 -12.05
C LEU A 20 8.78 -7.80 -10.75
N GLU A 21 7.79 -8.31 -9.99
CA GLU A 21 8.03 -9.08 -8.77
C GLU A 21 8.85 -10.36 -9.03
N PRO A 22 8.54 -11.20 -10.04
CA PRO A 22 9.37 -12.37 -10.35
C PRO A 22 10.79 -11.98 -10.83
N ALA A 23 10.92 -10.93 -11.64
CA ALA A 23 12.23 -10.45 -12.09
C ALA A 23 13.07 -9.90 -10.92
N TYR A 24 12.43 -9.16 -10.01
CA TYR A 24 13.04 -8.65 -8.79
C TYR A 24 13.43 -9.81 -7.86
N HIS A 25 12.56 -10.82 -7.69
CA HIS A 25 12.84 -12.04 -6.93
C HIS A 25 14.08 -12.78 -7.46
N ALA A 26 14.21 -12.92 -8.79
CA ALA A 26 15.38 -13.55 -9.39
C ALA A 26 16.70 -12.83 -9.09
N VAL A 27 16.67 -11.49 -8.92
CA VAL A 27 17.88 -10.69 -8.68
C VAL A 27 18.17 -10.49 -7.19
N PHE A 28 17.16 -10.22 -6.37
CA PHE A 28 17.31 -9.84 -4.97
C PHE A 28 17.00 -10.98 -3.99
N GLY A 29 16.47 -12.11 -4.46
CA GLY A 29 16.09 -13.25 -3.61
C GLY A 29 14.90 -12.97 -2.68
N THR A 30 14.24 -11.84 -2.85
CA THR A 30 13.07 -11.39 -2.09
C THR A 30 12.01 -10.91 -3.08
N GLY A 31 10.73 -11.12 -2.81
CA GLY A 31 9.65 -10.82 -3.76
C GLY A 31 8.35 -11.47 -3.34
N HIS A 32 7.20 -10.87 -3.68
CA HIS A 32 5.92 -11.56 -3.51
C HIS A 32 5.56 -12.30 -4.80
N LEU A 33 5.59 -13.63 -4.76
CA LEU A 33 5.19 -14.49 -5.87
C LEU A 33 3.74 -14.95 -5.66
N THR A 34 2.87 -14.66 -6.63
CA THR A 34 1.47 -15.10 -6.62
C THR A 34 1.35 -16.61 -6.86
N TRP A 35 0.15 -17.16 -6.65
CA TRP A 35 -0.13 -18.58 -6.85
C TRP A 35 0.30 -19.13 -8.21
N GLU A 36 0.24 -18.33 -9.28
CA GLU A 36 0.60 -18.82 -10.61
C GLU A 36 2.08 -19.23 -10.72
N TRP A 37 2.93 -18.67 -9.86
CA TRP A 37 4.36 -18.98 -9.77
C TRP A 37 4.67 -20.08 -8.76
N THR A 38 3.87 -20.21 -7.69
CA THR A 38 4.15 -21.11 -6.56
C THR A 38 3.44 -22.46 -6.66
N THR A 39 2.47 -22.58 -7.57
CA THR A 39 1.81 -23.85 -7.88
C THR A 39 2.78 -24.90 -8.43
N ASN A 40 2.48 -26.18 -8.17
CA ASN A 40 3.23 -27.30 -8.70
C ASN A 40 2.29 -28.23 -9.51
N PRO A 41 2.41 -28.29 -10.86
CA PRO A 41 3.37 -27.56 -11.69
C PRO A 41 3.00 -26.07 -11.87
N PRO A 42 3.98 -25.17 -12.04
CA PRO A 42 3.73 -23.74 -12.23
C PRO A 42 3.12 -23.48 -13.62
N ILE A 43 2.34 -22.40 -13.73
CA ILE A 43 1.55 -22.11 -14.94
C ILE A 43 2.02 -20.86 -15.71
N ARG A 44 2.97 -20.09 -15.19
CA ARG A 44 3.51 -18.88 -15.86
C ARG A 44 4.95 -19.10 -16.28
N SER A 45 5.28 -18.67 -17.50
CA SER A 45 6.66 -18.69 -17.98
C SER A 45 7.46 -17.52 -17.41
N PHE A 46 8.72 -17.78 -17.05
CA PHE A 46 9.67 -16.75 -16.64
C PHE A 46 10.27 -15.99 -17.84
N ALA A 47 9.95 -16.37 -19.08
CA ALA A 47 10.49 -15.75 -20.28
C ALA A 47 10.19 -14.24 -20.38
N TYR A 48 9.00 -13.79 -19.98
CA TYR A 48 8.70 -12.35 -19.98
C TYR A 48 9.40 -11.58 -18.84
N PRO A 49 9.30 -12.01 -17.56
CA PRO A 49 10.08 -11.41 -16.48
C PRO A 49 11.59 -11.34 -16.74
N SER A 50 12.16 -12.34 -17.43
CA SER A 50 13.60 -12.38 -17.72
C SER A 50 14.11 -11.18 -18.53
N LEU A 51 13.23 -10.47 -19.27
CA LEU A 51 13.59 -9.24 -19.99
C LEU A 51 14.00 -8.11 -19.04
N PHE A 52 13.50 -8.12 -17.80
CA PHE A 52 13.77 -7.07 -16.80
C PHE A 52 14.91 -7.43 -15.84
N VAL A 53 15.32 -8.69 -15.79
CA VAL A 53 16.42 -9.17 -14.93
C VAL A 53 17.73 -8.41 -15.17
N PRO A 54 18.20 -8.18 -16.41
CA PRO A 54 19.43 -7.41 -16.65
C PRO A 54 19.35 -5.97 -16.12
N ALA A 55 18.17 -5.35 -16.19
CA ALA A 55 17.96 -3.99 -15.68
C ALA A 55 18.07 -3.95 -14.15
N TYR A 56 17.44 -4.90 -13.45
CA TYR A 56 17.57 -5.02 -11.99
C TYR A 56 18.99 -5.41 -11.56
N ALA A 57 19.64 -6.32 -12.29
CA ALA A 57 21.01 -6.73 -12.01
C ALA A 57 21.99 -5.54 -12.13
N LEU A 58 21.80 -4.67 -13.12
CA LEU A 58 22.59 -3.44 -13.25
C LEU A 58 22.34 -2.46 -12.10
N VAL A 59 21.09 -2.27 -11.68
CA VAL A 59 20.75 -1.42 -10.52
C VAL A 59 21.45 -1.93 -9.25
N ARG A 60 21.39 -3.25 -9.01
CA ARG A 60 22.06 -3.90 -7.87
C ARG A 60 23.58 -3.79 -7.95
N ALA A 61 24.17 -3.98 -9.13
CA ALA A 61 25.61 -3.87 -9.33
C ALA A 61 26.15 -2.44 -9.10
N LEU A 62 25.32 -1.42 -9.33
CA LEU A 62 25.65 -0.02 -9.11
C LEU A 62 25.26 0.50 -7.72
N HIS A 63 24.68 -0.34 -6.86
CA HIS A 63 24.17 0.05 -5.53
C HIS A 63 23.12 1.19 -5.58
N LEU A 64 22.26 1.18 -6.61
CA LEU A 64 21.25 2.21 -6.84
C LEU A 64 19.84 1.78 -6.41
N GLU A 65 19.71 0.68 -5.68
CA GLU A 65 18.44 0.08 -5.25
C GLU A 65 17.55 1.01 -4.41
N ASN A 66 18.12 1.86 -3.58
CA ASN A 66 17.37 2.83 -2.76
C ASN A 66 16.93 4.09 -3.52
N THR A 67 17.26 4.21 -4.80
CA THR A 67 16.96 5.39 -5.62
C THR A 67 15.75 5.15 -6.53
N PRO A 68 15.13 6.21 -7.09
CA PRO A 68 14.06 6.05 -8.08
C PRO A 68 14.45 5.22 -9.31
N ILE A 69 15.74 5.01 -9.57
CA ILE A 69 16.26 4.25 -10.71
C ILE A 69 15.74 2.79 -10.67
N LEU A 70 15.56 2.20 -9.49
CA LEU A 70 14.96 0.87 -9.34
C LEU A 70 13.60 0.75 -10.06
N ILE A 71 12.79 1.82 -9.99
CA ILE A 71 11.47 1.90 -10.62
C ILE A 71 11.57 2.25 -12.11
N TRP A 72 12.51 3.11 -12.49
CA TRP A 72 12.63 3.58 -13.88
C TRP A 72 13.33 2.57 -14.81
N ALA A 73 14.27 1.78 -14.29
CA ALA A 73 15.06 0.83 -15.08
C ALA A 73 14.19 -0.15 -15.92
N PRO A 74 13.22 -0.90 -15.35
CA PRO A 74 12.37 -1.78 -16.15
C PRO A 74 11.45 -1.02 -17.11
N LYS A 75 11.01 0.20 -16.76
CA LYS A 75 10.20 1.05 -17.67
C LYS A 75 10.99 1.46 -18.91
N LEU A 76 12.30 1.70 -18.79
CA LEU A 76 13.15 2.03 -19.93
C LEU A 76 13.20 0.87 -20.94
N VAL A 77 13.28 -0.38 -20.46
CA VAL A 77 13.20 -1.58 -21.32
C VAL A 77 11.90 -1.57 -22.12
N GLN A 78 10.77 -1.30 -21.46
CA GLN A 78 9.47 -1.24 -22.13
C GLN A 78 9.38 -0.10 -23.16
N VAL A 79 9.96 1.07 -22.88
CA VAL A 79 9.99 2.20 -23.81
C VAL A 79 10.73 1.85 -25.11
N VAL A 80 11.77 1.02 -25.04
CA VAL A 80 12.47 0.53 -26.24
C VAL A 80 11.52 -0.30 -27.12
N PHE A 81 10.80 -1.27 -26.54
CA PHE A 81 9.81 -2.06 -27.28
C PHE A 81 8.68 -1.19 -27.84
N ALA A 82 8.15 -0.26 -27.05
CA ALA A 82 7.08 0.63 -27.48
C ALA A 82 7.52 1.52 -28.67
N SER A 83 8.73 2.08 -28.60
CA SER A 83 9.29 2.95 -29.65
C SER A 83 9.60 2.16 -30.92
N ALA A 84 10.12 0.94 -30.80
CA ALA A 84 10.33 0.04 -31.94
C ALA A 84 9.01 -0.37 -32.61
N GLY A 85 7.96 -0.63 -31.82
CA GLY A 85 6.61 -0.90 -32.31
C GLY A 85 6.01 0.28 -33.07
N ASP A 86 6.11 1.51 -32.54
CA ASP A 86 5.63 2.71 -33.23
C ASP A 86 6.39 2.99 -34.53
N LEU A 87 7.71 2.77 -34.55
CA LEU A 87 8.51 2.91 -35.76
C LEU A 87 8.11 1.88 -36.82
N ALA A 88 7.89 0.63 -36.41
CA ALA A 88 7.40 -0.42 -37.30
C ALA A 88 6.01 -0.08 -37.85
N LEU A 89 5.10 0.44 -37.02
CA LEU A 89 3.78 0.89 -37.45
C LEU A 89 3.86 2.01 -38.50
N TYR A 90 4.72 3.02 -38.25
CA TYR A 90 4.97 4.09 -39.21
C TYR A 90 5.47 3.54 -40.55
N GLN A 91 6.38 2.57 -40.53
CA GLN A 91 6.92 1.95 -41.74
C GLN A 91 5.86 1.11 -42.47
N ILE A 92 5.06 0.31 -41.75
CA ILE A 92 3.93 -0.45 -42.33
C ILE A 92 2.99 0.50 -43.06
N ALA A 93 2.56 1.59 -42.41
CA ALA A 93 1.68 2.58 -43.02
C ALA A 93 2.29 3.23 -44.27
N CYS A 94 3.59 3.54 -44.26
CA CYS A 94 4.30 4.05 -45.43
C CYS A 94 4.32 3.03 -46.58
N THR A 95 4.51 1.74 -46.29
CA THR A 95 4.60 0.69 -47.32
C THR A 95 3.24 0.30 -47.91
N LEU A 96 2.18 0.31 -47.10
CA LEU A 96 0.83 -0.06 -47.55
C LEU A 96 0.10 1.08 -48.26
N PHE A 97 0.41 2.32 -47.90
CA PHE A 97 -0.26 3.52 -48.40
C PHE A 97 0.76 4.55 -48.90
N THR A 98 0.97 5.63 -48.15
CA THR A 98 1.89 6.73 -48.49
C THR A 98 2.57 7.27 -47.23
N GLN A 99 3.62 8.09 -47.39
CA GLN A 99 4.30 8.72 -46.27
C GLN A 99 3.36 9.57 -45.39
N SER A 100 2.34 10.18 -45.99
CA SER A 100 1.29 10.91 -45.28
C SER A 100 0.49 10.02 -44.32
N HIS A 101 0.17 8.79 -44.74
CA HIS A 101 -0.51 7.82 -43.88
C HIS A 101 0.39 7.41 -42.71
N GLY A 102 1.68 7.21 -42.95
CA GLY A 102 2.65 6.96 -41.88
C GLY A 102 2.60 8.02 -40.78
N ARG A 103 2.65 9.30 -41.15
CA ARG A 103 2.60 10.41 -40.18
C ARG A 103 1.28 10.45 -39.40
N VAL A 104 0.14 10.23 -40.06
CA VAL A 104 -1.18 10.24 -39.43
C VAL A 104 -1.39 9.02 -38.52
N THR A 105 -0.99 7.82 -38.93
CA THR A 105 -1.07 6.62 -38.10
C THR A 105 -0.19 6.75 -36.86
N LEU A 106 1.02 7.29 -37.00
CA LEU A 106 1.88 7.56 -35.84
C LEU A 106 1.27 8.60 -34.91
N PHE A 107 0.69 9.68 -35.44
CA PHE A 107 -0.05 10.67 -34.66
C PHE A 107 -1.17 10.03 -33.85
N LEU A 108 -1.98 9.15 -34.45
CA LEU A 108 -3.01 8.39 -33.74
C LEU A 108 -2.42 7.47 -32.67
N SER A 109 -1.32 6.77 -32.96
CA SER A 109 -0.68 5.86 -31.98
C SER A 109 -0.13 6.59 -30.75
N LEU A 110 0.45 7.78 -30.95
CA LEU A 110 1.03 8.60 -29.88
C LEU A 110 -0.04 9.28 -29.03
N LEU A 111 -1.15 9.70 -29.66
CA LEU A 111 -2.23 10.41 -29.01
C LEU A 111 -3.30 9.48 -28.43
N SER A 112 -3.32 8.20 -28.83
CA SER A 112 -4.25 7.18 -28.35
C SER A 112 -4.19 7.07 -26.81
N PRO A 113 -5.31 7.35 -26.10
CA PRO A 113 -5.36 7.22 -24.65
C PRO A 113 -5.02 5.83 -24.17
N PHE A 114 -5.41 4.80 -24.94
CA PHE A 114 -5.10 3.42 -24.64
C PHE A 114 -3.60 3.12 -24.73
N ASN A 115 -2.89 3.63 -25.74
CA ASN A 115 -1.44 3.45 -25.82
C ASN A 115 -0.69 4.26 -24.75
N VAL A 116 -1.21 5.42 -24.33
CA VAL A 116 -0.68 6.16 -23.17
C VAL A 116 -0.90 5.37 -21.87
N LEU A 117 -2.04 4.68 -21.77
CA LEU A 117 -2.41 3.86 -20.62
C LEU A 117 -1.62 2.56 -20.51
N ALA A 118 -1.33 1.88 -21.63
CA ALA A 118 -0.82 0.52 -21.62
C ALA A 118 0.58 0.36 -22.25
N LEU A 119 0.85 0.93 -23.42
CA LEU A 119 1.96 0.49 -24.30
C LEU A 119 3.37 0.61 -23.65
N THR A 120 3.58 1.62 -22.81
CA THR A 120 4.85 1.86 -22.10
C THR A 120 4.94 1.19 -20.73
N ARG A 121 3.90 0.45 -20.32
CA ARG A 121 3.85 -0.26 -19.05
C ARG A 121 4.34 -1.69 -19.21
N THR A 122 4.85 -2.27 -18.14
CA THR A 122 5.46 -3.60 -18.13
C THR A 122 4.41 -4.73 -18.18
N LEU A 123 3.41 -4.58 -19.04
CA LEU A 123 2.40 -5.59 -19.36
C LEU A 123 2.88 -6.45 -20.53
N ALA A 124 2.75 -7.78 -20.41
CA ALA A 124 3.10 -8.70 -21.48
C ALA A 124 2.35 -8.40 -22.80
N ASN A 125 1.09 -7.94 -22.73
CA ASN A 125 0.30 -7.52 -23.89
C ASN A 125 0.92 -6.32 -24.64
N SER A 126 1.60 -5.43 -23.95
CA SER A 126 2.20 -4.25 -24.56
C SER A 126 3.45 -4.63 -25.35
N THR A 127 4.26 -5.54 -24.81
CA THR A 127 5.40 -6.13 -25.53
C THR A 127 4.94 -7.01 -26.68
N GLU A 128 3.89 -7.82 -26.48
CA GLU A 128 3.21 -8.57 -27.55
C GLU A 128 2.76 -7.63 -28.68
N THR A 129 2.09 -6.52 -28.36
CA THR A 129 1.62 -5.54 -29.36
C THR A 129 2.78 -4.97 -30.19
N SER A 130 3.88 -4.59 -29.54
CA SER A 130 5.08 -4.14 -30.24
C SER A 130 5.70 -5.22 -31.12
N LEU A 131 5.86 -6.45 -30.61
CA LEU A 131 6.45 -7.56 -31.35
C LEU A 131 5.57 -7.98 -32.54
N VAL A 132 4.25 -8.05 -32.37
CA VAL A 132 3.30 -8.32 -33.45
C VAL A 132 3.42 -7.26 -34.53
N THR A 133 3.47 -5.98 -34.15
CA THR A 133 3.63 -4.88 -35.11
C THR A 133 4.97 -4.99 -35.87
N ILE A 134 6.07 -5.29 -35.19
CA ILE A 134 7.38 -5.47 -35.84
C ILE A 134 7.37 -6.71 -36.75
N ALA A 135 6.77 -7.81 -36.34
CA ALA A 135 6.67 -9.03 -37.16
C ALA A 135 5.82 -8.80 -38.42
N LEU A 136 4.72 -8.04 -38.31
CA LEU A 136 3.87 -7.65 -39.44
C LEU A 136 4.59 -6.78 -40.48
N LEU A 137 5.59 -5.98 -40.08
CA LEU A 137 6.42 -5.20 -41.00
C LEU A 137 7.25 -6.11 -41.93
N TYR A 138 7.77 -7.22 -41.39
CA TYR A 138 8.59 -8.17 -42.14
C TYR A 138 7.78 -9.30 -42.78
N TRP A 139 6.46 -9.36 -42.54
CA TRP A 139 5.61 -10.47 -42.97
C TRP A 139 5.54 -10.62 -44.51
N PRO A 140 5.61 -11.86 -45.05
CA PRO A 140 5.51 -12.12 -46.50
C PRO A 140 4.07 -12.01 -47.00
N TYR A 141 3.63 -10.78 -47.29
CA TYR A 141 2.35 -10.53 -47.96
C TYR A 141 2.33 -11.00 -49.43
N SER A 142 3.50 -11.26 -50.02
CA SER A 142 3.64 -11.80 -51.38
C SER A 142 4.68 -12.93 -51.43
N LEU A 143 4.51 -13.86 -52.38
CA LEU A 143 5.39 -15.02 -52.56
C LEU A 143 6.81 -14.66 -53.05
N PHE A 144 7.03 -13.41 -53.47
CA PHE A 144 8.31 -12.92 -53.99
C PHE A 144 9.23 -12.34 -52.91
N GLN A 145 8.84 -12.39 -51.64
CA GLN A 145 9.67 -11.86 -50.55
C GLN A 145 10.88 -12.77 -50.27
N THR A 146 12.00 -12.16 -49.85
CA THR A 146 13.22 -12.90 -49.54
C THR A 146 13.05 -13.79 -48.31
N ARG A 147 13.57 -15.02 -48.40
CA ARG A 147 13.55 -16.00 -47.30
C ARG A 147 14.11 -15.46 -45.99
N SER A 148 15.15 -14.62 -46.05
CA SER A 148 15.74 -13.97 -44.87
C SER A 148 14.74 -13.09 -44.12
N ARG A 149 13.95 -12.27 -44.83
CA ARG A 149 12.89 -11.45 -44.22
C ARG A 149 11.78 -12.30 -43.61
N THR A 150 11.39 -13.38 -44.27
CA THR A 150 10.40 -14.33 -43.73
C THR A 150 10.90 -14.97 -42.43
N ARG A 151 12.17 -15.38 -42.35
CA ARG A 151 12.78 -15.93 -41.13
C ARG A 151 12.80 -14.92 -39.98
N ILE A 152 13.12 -13.66 -40.27
CA ILE A 152 13.07 -12.58 -39.27
C ILE A 152 11.64 -12.42 -38.74
N SER A 153 10.65 -12.36 -39.64
CA SER A 153 9.24 -12.24 -39.25
C SER A 153 8.78 -13.43 -38.40
N LEU A 154 9.09 -14.67 -38.81
CA LEU A 154 8.77 -15.87 -38.05
C LEU A 154 9.46 -15.91 -36.68
N GLY A 155 10.72 -15.47 -36.59
CA GLY A 155 11.45 -15.39 -35.33
C GLY A 155 10.81 -14.40 -34.34
N ILE A 156 10.42 -13.22 -34.81
CA ILE A 156 9.75 -12.21 -33.97
C ILE A 156 8.32 -12.65 -33.60
N ALA A 157 7.61 -13.31 -34.53
CA ALA A 157 6.32 -13.93 -34.26
C ALA A 157 6.43 -15.00 -33.17
N ALA A 158 7.42 -15.87 -33.25
CA ALA A 158 7.67 -16.88 -32.23
C ALA A 158 8.05 -16.25 -30.89
N LEU A 159 8.88 -15.19 -30.89
CA LEU A 159 9.17 -14.42 -29.67
C LEU A 159 7.88 -13.84 -29.05
N SER A 160 6.95 -13.32 -29.86
CA SER A 160 5.66 -12.85 -29.35
C SER A 160 4.84 -13.98 -28.69
N CYS A 161 4.88 -15.20 -29.23
CA CYS A 161 4.26 -16.39 -28.63
C CYS A 161 4.96 -16.84 -27.33
N VAL A 162 6.29 -16.70 -27.26
CA VAL A 162 7.07 -16.98 -26.04
C VAL A 162 6.69 -16.02 -24.92
N ILE A 163 6.62 -14.72 -25.22
CA ILE A 163 6.19 -13.70 -24.26
C ILE A 163 4.72 -13.88 -23.89
N ARG A 164 3.88 -14.22 -24.87
CA ARG A 164 2.45 -14.43 -24.65
C ARG A 164 1.89 -15.53 -25.58
N PRO A 165 1.56 -16.72 -25.05
CA PRO A 165 1.05 -17.82 -25.88
C PRO A 165 -0.23 -17.50 -26.66
N THR A 166 -1.03 -16.53 -26.21
CA THR A 166 -2.24 -16.08 -26.92
C THR A 166 -1.95 -15.46 -28.29
N ALA A 167 -0.74 -14.92 -28.51
CA ALA A 167 -0.31 -14.40 -29.81
C ALA A 167 -0.37 -15.48 -30.92
N SER A 168 -0.32 -16.76 -30.55
CA SER A 168 -0.49 -17.88 -31.49
C SER A 168 -1.79 -17.80 -32.28
N VAL A 169 -2.85 -17.20 -31.75
CA VAL A 169 -4.14 -17.01 -32.45
C VAL A 169 -3.98 -16.13 -33.69
N ILE A 170 -3.19 -15.06 -33.58
CA ILE A 170 -2.89 -14.12 -34.68
C ILE A 170 -2.08 -14.84 -35.75
N TRP A 171 -1.04 -15.57 -35.33
CA TRP A 171 -0.12 -16.24 -36.23
C TRP A 171 -0.70 -17.51 -36.86
N ALA A 172 -1.66 -18.16 -36.21
CA ALA A 172 -2.38 -19.28 -36.81
C ALA A 172 -3.16 -18.84 -38.06
N PHE A 173 -3.82 -17.68 -38.01
CA PHE A 173 -4.52 -17.12 -39.17
C PHE A 173 -3.55 -16.72 -40.29
N LEU A 174 -2.53 -15.92 -39.97
CA LEU A 174 -1.57 -15.46 -40.99
C LEU A 174 -0.73 -16.61 -41.55
N GLY A 175 -0.30 -17.54 -40.69
CA GLY A 175 0.47 -18.71 -41.06
C GLY A 175 -0.31 -19.69 -41.94
N SER A 176 -1.58 -19.96 -41.62
CA SER A 176 -2.44 -20.80 -42.46
C SER A 176 -2.68 -20.17 -43.83
N GLN A 177 -2.93 -18.86 -43.90
CA GLN A 177 -3.05 -18.13 -45.17
C GLN A 177 -1.74 -18.22 -46.00
N LEU A 178 -0.59 -18.10 -45.34
CA LEU A 178 0.71 -18.16 -46.01
C LEU A 178 1.02 -19.57 -46.52
N LEU A 179 0.71 -20.61 -45.74
CA LEU A 179 0.81 -22.01 -46.14
C LEU A 179 -0.10 -22.31 -47.33
N TRP A 180 -1.34 -21.82 -47.30
CA TRP A 180 -2.28 -21.95 -48.40
C TRP A 180 -1.75 -21.31 -49.69
N ASN A 181 -1.27 -20.08 -49.61
CA ASN A 181 -0.72 -19.36 -50.78
C ASN A 181 0.57 -20.00 -51.32
N SER A 182 1.39 -20.61 -50.45
CA SER A 182 2.64 -21.25 -50.85
C SER A 182 2.48 -22.69 -51.34
N SER A 183 1.30 -23.30 -51.17
CA SER A 183 1.00 -24.67 -51.59
C SER A 183 1.21 -24.90 -53.09
N SER A 184 1.04 -23.87 -53.92
CA SER A 184 1.29 -23.90 -55.36
C SER A 184 2.77 -24.13 -55.74
N SER A 185 3.71 -23.93 -54.81
CA SER A 185 5.14 -24.13 -55.04
C SER A 185 5.77 -25.01 -53.96
N ARG A 186 6.04 -26.28 -54.31
CA ARG A 186 6.63 -27.29 -53.40
C ARG A 186 7.88 -26.79 -52.67
N ARG A 187 8.75 -26.03 -53.35
CA ARG A 187 9.99 -25.50 -52.76
C ARG A 187 9.71 -24.42 -51.70
N HIS A 188 8.80 -23.49 -51.98
CA HIS A 188 8.44 -22.44 -51.02
C HIS A 188 7.69 -23.02 -49.82
N PHE A 189 6.75 -23.94 -50.06
CA PHE A 189 6.04 -24.66 -49.02
C PHE A 189 6.99 -25.42 -48.09
N SER A 190 7.89 -26.24 -48.65
CA SER A 190 8.86 -27.02 -47.86
C SER A 190 9.81 -26.12 -47.06
N ASN A 191 10.32 -25.03 -47.66
CA ASN A 191 11.16 -24.07 -46.94
C ASN A 191 10.42 -23.39 -45.79
N LEU A 192 9.16 -23.02 -45.98
CA LEU A 192 8.34 -22.37 -44.96
C LEU A 192 8.04 -23.31 -43.79
N VAL A 193 7.67 -24.56 -44.08
CA VAL A 193 7.44 -25.58 -43.04
C VAL A 193 8.73 -25.87 -42.27
N MET A 194 9.87 -25.98 -42.96
CA MET A 194 11.16 -26.20 -42.31
C MET A 194 11.58 -25.00 -41.45
N ASP A 195 11.50 -23.78 -41.98
CA ASP A 195 11.86 -22.58 -41.22
C ASP A 195 10.91 -22.39 -40.02
N GLY A 196 9.61 -22.65 -40.20
CA GLY A 196 8.61 -22.58 -39.13
C GLY A 196 8.83 -23.64 -38.03
N THR A 197 9.17 -24.88 -38.40
CA THR A 197 9.49 -25.94 -37.44
C THR A 197 10.77 -25.66 -36.67
N ILE A 198 11.83 -25.19 -37.34
CA ILE A 198 13.07 -24.78 -36.67
C ILE A 198 12.80 -23.66 -35.67
N VAL A 199 12.11 -22.60 -36.09
CA VAL A 199 11.80 -21.46 -35.22
C VAL A 199 10.90 -21.90 -34.05
N GLY A 200 9.91 -22.76 -34.29
CA GLY A 200 9.05 -23.31 -33.25
C GLY A 200 9.80 -24.16 -32.23
N LEU A 201 10.71 -25.03 -32.69
CA LEU A 201 11.56 -25.84 -31.81
C LEU A 201 12.50 -24.98 -30.97
N VAL A 202 13.11 -23.94 -31.57
CA VAL A 202 13.96 -22.99 -30.85
C VAL A 202 13.15 -22.25 -29.78
N ALA A 203 11.96 -21.77 -30.11
CA ALA A 203 11.09 -21.07 -29.16
C ALA A 203 10.63 -21.98 -28.01
N ALA A 204 10.19 -23.20 -28.31
CA ALA A 204 9.78 -24.18 -27.30
C ALA A 204 10.95 -24.58 -26.37
N SER A 205 12.14 -24.79 -26.95
CA SER A 205 13.36 -25.09 -26.20
C SER A 205 13.77 -23.91 -25.32
N ALA A 206 13.68 -22.68 -25.83
CA ALA A 206 13.99 -21.48 -25.06
C ALA A 206 13.07 -21.32 -23.84
N ILE A 207 11.76 -21.52 -24.00
CA ILE A 207 10.80 -21.53 -22.87
C ILE A 207 11.18 -22.60 -21.86
N ALA A 208 11.38 -23.84 -22.32
CA ALA A 208 11.72 -24.95 -21.44
C ALA A 208 13.02 -24.70 -20.67
N ILE A 209 14.05 -24.15 -21.31
CA ILE A 209 15.33 -23.81 -20.67
C ILE A 209 15.13 -22.69 -19.64
N ILE A 210 14.49 -21.58 -20.02
CA ILE A 210 14.31 -20.42 -19.12
C ILE A 210 13.48 -20.83 -17.89
N ASP A 211 12.38 -21.54 -18.10
CA ASP A 211 11.51 -21.99 -17.02
C ASP A 211 12.24 -23.01 -16.13
N THR A 212 12.97 -23.97 -16.71
CA THR A 212 13.74 -24.96 -15.95
C THR A 212 14.84 -24.32 -15.12
N LEU A 213 15.51 -23.29 -15.63
CA LEU A 213 16.53 -22.54 -14.89
C LEU A 213 15.93 -21.75 -13.71
N TYR A 214 14.76 -21.14 -13.90
CA TYR A 214 14.12 -20.35 -12.83
C TYR A 214 13.50 -21.22 -11.74
N TYR A 215 12.77 -22.28 -12.12
CA TYR A 215 12.08 -23.16 -11.17
C TYR A 215 12.97 -24.26 -10.59
N GLY A 216 14.15 -24.50 -11.16
CA GLY A 216 15.07 -25.55 -10.72
C GLY A 216 14.61 -26.98 -11.02
N ALA A 217 13.53 -27.15 -11.78
CA ALA A 217 12.97 -28.44 -12.19
C ALA A 217 12.51 -28.37 -13.66
N LEU A 218 12.57 -29.51 -14.37
CA LEU A 218 12.17 -29.59 -15.78
C LEU A 218 10.71 -29.15 -15.93
N THR A 219 10.52 -27.96 -16.49
CA THR A 219 9.21 -27.30 -16.53
C THR A 219 8.91 -26.81 -17.93
N PHE A 220 7.72 -27.13 -18.43
CA PHE A 220 7.19 -26.59 -19.68
C PHE A 220 5.84 -25.95 -19.42
N THR A 221 5.87 -24.65 -19.10
CA THR A 221 4.70 -23.90 -18.62
C THR A 221 3.53 -23.81 -19.61
N PRO A 222 3.69 -23.81 -20.96
CA PRO A 222 2.54 -23.80 -21.86
C PRO A 222 1.64 -25.03 -21.69
N PHE A 223 2.22 -26.20 -21.41
CA PHE A 223 1.46 -27.41 -21.15
C PHE A 223 0.74 -27.35 -19.80
N SER A 224 1.45 -26.90 -18.74
CA SER A 224 0.86 -26.69 -17.41
C SER A 224 -0.31 -25.71 -17.46
N PHE A 225 -0.14 -24.59 -18.17
CA PHE A 225 -1.18 -23.58 -18.36
C PHE A 225 -2.42 -24.18 -19.05
N LEU A 226 -2.23 -24.93 -20.12
CA LEU A 226 -3.34 -25.57 -20.84
C LEU A 226 -4.06 -26.58 -19.96
N LYS A 227 -3.32 -27.43 -19.24
CA LYS A 227 -3.86 -28.43 -18.32
C LYS A 227 -4.69 -27.77 -17.22
N THR A 228 -4.16 -26.75 -16.55
CA THR A 228 -4.85 -26.10 -15.43
C THR A 228 -6.10 -25.34 -15.89
N ASN A 229 -6.06 -24.66 -17.04
CA ASN A 229 -7.24 -23.94 -17.54
C ASN A 229 -8.34 -24.89 -18.05
N LEU A 230 -7.99 -25.98 -18.74
CA LEU A 230 -8.96 -26.95 -19.24
C LEU A 230 -9.55 -27.83 -18.13
N VAL A 231 -8.76 -28.22 -17.13
CA VAL A 231 -9.19 -29.17 -16.08
C VAL A 231 -9.80 -28.44 -14.88
N SER A 232 -9.24 -27.31 -14.47
CA SER A 232 -9.61 -26.63 -13.21
C SER A 232 -10.53 -25.42 -13.42
N GLY A 233 -10.71 -24.94 -14.66
CA GLY A 233 -11.65 -23.86 -14.98
C GLY A 233 -11.37 -22.54 -14.27
N VAL A 234 -10.14 -22.31 -13.78
CA VAL A 234 -9.78 -21.17 -12.93
C VAL A 234 -10.12 -19.82 -13.58
N ALA A 235 -10.13 -19.74 -14.91
CA ALA A 235 -10.50 -18.53 -15.62
C ALA A 235 -11.92 -18.00 -15.28
N SER A 236 -12.88 -18.86 -14.91
CA SER A 236 -14.23 -18.41 -14.53
C SER A 236 -14.28 -17.77 -13.14
N PHE A 237 -13.30 -18.03 -12.28
CA PHE A 237 -13.19 -17.42 -10.95
C PHE A 237 -13.01 -15.89 -11.03
N TYR A 238 -12.32 -15.41 -12.07
CA TYR A 238 -12.08 -13.99 -12.30
C TYR A 238 -13.22 -13.29 -13.06
N GLY A 239 -14.39 -13.92 -13.13
CA GLY A 239 -15.60 -13.38 -13.75
C GLY A 239 -15.84 -13.84 -15.19
N VAL A 240 -17.12 -13.82 -15.57
CA VAL A 240 -17.59 -14.25 -16.89
C VAL A 240 -18.22 -13.07 -17.63
N ASN A 241 -17.80 -12.86 -18.87
CA ASN A 241 -18.30 -11.77 -19.71
C ASN A 241 -19.15 -12.31 -20.87
N THR A 242 -20.15 -11.53 -21.31
CA THR A 242 -20.99 -11.88 -22.45
C THR A 242 -20.19 -12.05 -23.74
N PHE A 243 -20.71 -12.81 -24.71
CA PHE A 243 -19.99 -13.08 -25.97
C PHE A 243 -19.71 -11.79 -26.77
N HIS A 244 -20.58 -10.78 -26.68
CA HIS A 244 -20.47 -9.53 -27.42
C HIS A 244 -19.56 -8.47 -26.75
N TYR A 245 -18.96 -8.78 -25.59
CA TYR A 245 -18.12 -7.86 -24.81
C TYR A 245 -17.06 -7.13 -25.64
N TYR A 246 -16.35 -7.84 -26.52
CA TYR A 246 -15.29 -7.22 -27.34
C TYR A 246 -15.84 -6.21 -28.35
N PHE A 247 -17.05 -6.42 -28.84
CA PHE A 247 -17.70 -5.50 -29.77
C PHE A 247 -18.30 -4.29 -29.06
N THR A 248 -19.00 -4.50 -27.94
CA THR A 248 -19.74 -3.45 -27.24
C THR A 248 -18.89 -2.64 -26.26
N GLN A 249 -17.83 -3.22 -25.70
CA GLN A 249 -16.99 -2.58 -24.68
C GLN A 249 -15.50 -2.57 -25.10
N GLY A 250 -14.97 -3.72 -25.51
CA GLY A 250 -13.53 -3.86 -25.81
C GLY A 250 -13.03 -2.89 -26.89
N LEU A 251 -13.64 -2.92 -28.08
CA LEU A 251 -13.28 -2.03 -29.19
C LEU A 251 -13.48 -0.55 -28.86
N PRO A 252 -14.61 -0.12 -28.27
CA PRO A 252 -14.76 1.26 -27.81
C PRO A 252 -13.68 1.73 -26.84
N ILE A 253 -13.29 0.91 -25.87
CA ILE A 253 -12.24 1.25 -24.90
C ILE A 253 -10.87 1.37 -25.58
N VAL A 254 -10.53 0.41 -26.44
CA VAL A 254 -9.21 0.33 -27.08
C VAL A 254 -9.01 1.42 -28.14
N LEU A 255 -10.07 1.75 -28.89
CA LEU A 255 -10.02 2.80 -29.92
C LEU A 255 -10.29 4.19 -29.36
N GLY A 256 -11.10 4.32 -28.30
CA GLY A 256 -11.46 5.58 -27.69
C GLY A 256 -11.89 6.63 -28.73
N PRO A 257 -11.27 7.83 -28.77
CA PRO A 257 -11.61 8.88 -29.74
C PRO A 257 -11.38 8.50 -31.22
N SER A 258 -10.61 7.45 -31.51
CA SER A 258 -10.37 6.99 -32.88
C SER A 258 -11.45 6.03 -33.42
N LEU A 259 -12.39 5.59 -32.56
CA LEU A 259 -13.45 4.64 -32.91
C LEU A 259 -14.26 5.03 -34.15
N PRO A 260 -14.90 6.22 -34.23
CA PRO A 260 -15.75 6.55 -35.38
C PRO A 260 -14.96 6.58 -36.69
N PHE A 261 -13.73 7.09 -36.67
CA PHE A 261 -12.87 7.16 -37.85
C PHE A 261 -12.39 5.77 -38.30
N THR A 262 -12.16 4.86 -37.35
CA THR A 262 -11.83 3.46 -37.65
C THR A 262 -13.00 2.78 -38.34
N LEU A 263 -14.22 2.90 -37.82
CA LEU A 263 -15.42 2.31 -38.41
C LEU A 263 -15.68 2.84 -39.83
N LEU A 264 -15.53 4.15 -40.03
CA LEU A 264 -15.67 4.77 -41.35
C LEU A 264 -14.56 4.34 -42.32
N GLY A 265 -13.34 4.12 -41.84
CA GLY A 265 -12.23 3.58 -42.63
C GLY A 265 -12.44 2.13 -43.04
N VAL A 266 -12.96 1.30 -42.15
CA VAL A 266 -13.35 -0.09 -42.45
C VAL A 266 -14.50 -0.10 -43.46
N TRP A 267 -15.54 0.73 -43.25
CA TRP A 267 -16.67 0.83 -44.17
C TRP A 267 -16.25 1.28 -45.58
N LYS A 268 -15.38 2.29 -45.67
CA LYS A 268 -14.76 2.73 -46.93
C LYS A 268 -14.04 1.57 -47.63
N HIS A 269 -13.20 0.83 -46.89
CA HIS A 269 -12.46 -0.31 -47.45
C HIS A 269 -13.40 -1.39 -47.98
N ILE A 270 -14.47 -1.74 -47.25
CA ILE A 270 -15.47 -2.73 -47.68
C ILE A 270 -16.20 -2.27 -48.95
N LYS A 271 -16.60 -0.98 -49.01
CA LYS A 271 -17.26 -0.41 -50.19
C LYS A 271 -16.33 -0.44 -51.41
N ASP A 272 -15.09 0.01 -51.24
CA ASP A 272 -14.08 0.03 -52.28
C ASP A 272 -13.77 -1.39 -52.82
N ASP A 273 -13.82 -2.40 -51.95
CA ASP A 273 -13.57 -3.81 -52.30
C ASP A 273 -14.72 -4.41 -53.12
N ARG A 274 -15.96 -4.03 -52.83
CA ARG A 274 -17.16 -4.47 -53.56
C ARG A 274 -17.25 -3.89 -54.98
N ASP A 275 -16.80 -2.65 -55.17
CA ASP A 275 -17.05 -1.89 -56.41
C ASP A 275 -16.03 -2.15 -57.56
N ASN A 276 -14.95 -2.93 -57.38
CA ASN A 276 -13.86 -2.97 -58.38
C ASN A 276 -13.23 -4.36 -58.65
N ARG A 277 -13.06 -4.72 -59.95
CA ARG A 277 -12.59 -6.05 -60.42
C ARG A 277 -11.06 -6.23 -60.44
N ASN A 278 -10.25 -5.17 -60.31
CA ASN A 278 -8.78 -5.26 -60.27
C ASN A 278 -8.24 -4.96 -58.86
N THR A 279 -7.92 -6.00 -58.10
CA THR A 279 -7.37 -5.88 -56.74
C THR A 279 -5.88 -5.55 -56.75
N SER A 280 -5.53 -4.30 -56.40
CA SER A 280 -4.14 -3.93 -56.09
C SER A 280 -3.57 -4.80 -54.94
N PRO A 281 -2.28 -5.19 -54.98
CA PRO A 281 -1.63 -5.94 -53.90
C PRO A 281 -1.81 -5.30 -52.51
N SER A 282 -1.75 -3.97 -52.40
CA SER A 282 -1.96 -3.27 -51.13
C SER A 282 -3.38 -3.39 -50.60
N ARG A 283 -4.39 -3.50 -51.47
CA ARG A 283 -5.78 -3.74 -51.08
C ARG A 283 -5.98 -5.15 -50.52
N ARG A 284 -5.37 -6.17 -51.15
CA ARG A 284 -5.42 -7.55 -50.64
C ARG A 284 -4.80 -7.65 -49.24
N THR A 285 -3.68 -6.98 -49.01
CA THR A 285 -3.07 -6.93 -47.67
C THR A 285 -4.00 -6.29 -46.65
N ARG A 286 -4.69 -5.20 -47.00
CA ARG A 286 -5.67 -4.57 -46.09
C ARG A 286 -6.85 -5.49 -45.78
N SER A 287 -7.40 -6.19 -46.77
CA SER A 287 -8.46 -7.18 -46.54
C SER A 287 -7.98 -8.34 -45.65
N LEU A 288 -6.72 -8.78 -45.81
CA LEU A 288 -6.12 -9.79 -44.93
C LEU A 288 -6.01 -9.30 -43.48
N LEU A 289 -5.54 -8.07 -43.28
CA LEU A 289 -5.42 -7.46 -41.94
C LEU A 289 -6.79 -7.24 -41.29
N LEU A 290 -7.81 -6.86 -42.06
CA LEU A 290 -9.18 -6.77 -41.55
C LEU A 290 -9.75 -8.15 -41.18
N GLY A 291 -9.49 -9.17 -42.02
CA GLY A 291 -9.82 -10.56 -41.72
C GLY A 291 -9.16 -11.07 -40.44
N LEU A 292 -7.90 -10.68 -40.20
CA LEU A 292 -7.17 -11.00 -38.98
C LEU A 292 -7.82 -10.37 -37.74
N VAL A 293 -8.25 -9.11 -37.83
CA VAL A 293 -8.99 -8.43 -36.75
C VAL A 293 -10.29 -9.17 -36.45
N ALA A 294 -11.07 -9.50 -37.49
CA ALA A 294 -12.34 -10.22 -37.33
C ALA A 294 -12.14 -11.62 -36.73
N TRP A 295 -11.15 -12.37 -37.22
CA TRP A 295 -10.76 -13.69 -36.71
C TRP A 295 -10.42 -13.64 -35.22
N THR A 296 -9.55 -12.71 -34.82
CA THR A 296 -9.07 -12.62 -33.44
C THR A 296 -10.21 -12.24 -32.49
N ILE A 297 -11.06 -11.28 -32.88
CA ILE A 297 -12.23 -10.88 -32.09
C ILE A 297 -13.22 -12.03 -31.97
N ALA A 298 -13.48 -12.77 -33.06
CA ALA A 298 -14.41 -13.90 -33.04
C ALA A 298 -13.96 -14.99 -32.08
N LEU A 299 -12.68 -15.38 -32.13
CA LEU A 299 -12.14 -16.41 -31.24
C LEU A 299 -12.11 -15.97 -29.78
N TYR A 300 -11.66 -14.75 -29.48
CA TYR A 300 -11.65 -14.25 -28.10
C TYR A 300 -13.06 -14.05 -27.54
N SER A 301 -14.06 -13.79 -28.38
CA SER A 301 -15.46 -13.70 -27.96
C SER A 301 -16.01 -15.03 -27.40
N LEU A 302 -15.40 -16.16 -27.75
CA LEU A 302 -15.76 -17.49 -27.24
C LEU A 302 -15.22 -17.78 -25.83
N LEU A 303 -14.25 -17.02 -25.35
CA LEU A 303 -13.66 -17.21 -24.02
C LEU A 303 -14.62 -16.74 -22.93
N ALA A 304 -14.73 -17.49 -21.81
CA ALA A 304 -15.58 -17.09 -20.68
C ALA A 304 -15.09 -15.78 -20.04
N HIS A 305 -13.80 -15.73 -19.71
CA HIS A 305 -13.13 -14.54 -19.21
C HIS A 305 -12.61 -13.67 -20.35
N LYS A 306 -12.84 -12.36 -20.27
CA LYS A 306 -12.49 -11.41 -21.33
C LYS A 306 -11.92 -10.14 -20.73
N GLU A 307 -10.87 -9.63 -21.35
CA GLU A 307 -10.24 -8.37 -20.98
C GLU A 307 -9.93 -7.54 -22.23
N TRP A 308 -10.12 -6.22 -22.14
CA TRP A 308 -9.85 -5.28 -23.23
C TRP A 308 -8.40 -5.32 -23.72
N ARG A 309 -7.42 -5.64 -22.86
CA ARG A 309 -5.99 -5.68 -23.24
C ARG A 309 -5.63 -6.84 -24.16
N PHE A 310 -6.44 -7.90 -24.20
CA PHE A 310 -6.15 -9.05 -25.07
C PHE A 310 -6.22 -8.67 -26.56
N ILE A 311 -7.02 -7.66 -26.91
CA ILE A 311 -7.11 -7.15 -28.28
C ILE A 311 -6.17 -5.95 -28.54
N HIS A 312 -5.29 -5.58 -27.60
CA HIS A 312 -4.29 -4.52 -27.80
C HIS A 312 -3.41 -4.74 -29.05
N PRO A 313 -2.98 -5.98 -29.39
CA PRO A 313 -2.19 -6.22 -30.61
C PRO A 313 -2.92 -5.86 -31.92
N LEU A 314 -4.26 -5.69 -31.88
CA LEU A 314 -5.06 -5.29 -33.04
C LEU A 314 -5.11 -3.76 -33.23
N LEU A 315 -4.84 -2.98 -32.18
CA LEU A 315 -4.91 -1.51 -32.21
C LEU A 315 -4.03 -0.87 -33.30
N PRO A 316 -2.78 -1.30 -33.54
CA PRO A 316 -1.95 -0.78 -34.63
C PRO A 316 -2.63 -0.94 -36.01
N ILE A 317 -3.26 -2.10 -36.26
CA ILE A 317 -3.98 -2.37 -37.52
C ILE A 317 -5.20 -1.45 -37.63
N LEU A 318 -5.97 -1.29 -36.55
CA LEU A 318 -7.15 -0.44 -36.54
C LEU A 318 -6.80 1.04 -36.78
N HIS A 319 -5.68 1.53 -36.23
CA HIS A 319 -5.17 2.88 -36.51
C HIS A 319 -4.81 3.09 -38.00
N LEU A 320 -4.44 2.04 -38.75
CA LEU A 320 -4.20 2.16 -40.20
C LEU A 320 -5.50 2.54 -40.93
N PHE A 321 -6.62 1.90 -40.58
CA PHE A 321 -7.93 2.19 -41.18
C PHE A 321 -8.43 3.58 -40.79
N ALA A 322 -8.27 3.98 -39.53
CA ALA A 322 -8.60 5.34 -39.09
C ALA A 322 -7.80 6.41 -39.87
N ALA A 323 -6.49 6.18 -40.05
CA ALA A 323 -5.63 7.10 -40.80
C ALA A 323 -6.03 7.22 -42.28
N ASP A 324 -6.36 6.11 -42.94
CA ASP A 324 -6.83 6.08 -44.33
C ASP A 324 -8.12 6.91 -44.51
N TYR A 325 -9.07 6.82 -43.58
CA TYR A 325 -10.28 7.63 -43.63
C TYR A 325 -10.01 9.12 -43.40
N LEU A 326 -9.18 9.47 -42.41
CA LEU A 326 -8.87 10.86 -42.08
C LEU A 326 -8.25 11.60 -43.28
N ILE A 327 -7.32 10.94 -43.98
CA ILE A 327 -6.69 11.49 -45.18
C ILE A 327 -7.67 11.56 -46.36
N TYR A 328 -8.45 10.50 -46.58
CA TYR A 328 -9.49 10.49 -47.62
C TYR A 328 -10.47 11.64 -47.45
N SER A 329 -10.98 11.84 -46.23
CA SER A 329 -11.91 12.92 -45.92
C SER A 329 -11.30 14.30 -46.23
N ASN A 330 -10.01 14.51 -45.92
CA ASN A 330 -9.32 15.76 -46.20
C ASN A 330 -9.15 16.00 -47.71
N ASN A 331 -8.82 14.95 -48.47
CA ASN A 331 -8.65 15.03 -49.91
C ASN A 331 -9.98 15.26 -50.64
N GLU A 332 -11.07 14.63 -50.22
CA GLU A 332 -12.42 14.90 -50.75
C GLU A 332 -12.79 16.37 -50.56
N THR A 333 -12.62 16.93 -49.36
CA THR A 333 -12.91 18.36 -49.13
C THR A 333 -12.02 19.27 -49.96
N LYS A 334 -10.73 18.93 -50.11
CA LYS A 334 -9.84 19.68 -50.99
C LYS A 334 -10.29 19.60 -52.44
N LYS A 335 -10.72 18.43 -52.92
CA LYS A 335 -11.26 18.22 -54.27
C LYS A 335 -12.50 19.08 -54.52
N TYR A 336 -13.47 19.06 -53.60
CA TYR A 336 -14.64 19.94 -53.63
C TYR A 336 -14.27 21.43 -53.55
N ALA A 337 -13.24 21.79 -52.79
CA ALA A 337 -12.75 23.18 -52.69
C ALA A 337 -11.97 23.61 -53.94
N THR A 338 -11.17 22.74 -54.57
CA THR A 338 -10.49 23.02 -55.85
C THR A 338 -11.44 23.03 -57.05
N ASP A 339 -12.55 22.29 -57.01
CA ASP A 339 -13.63 22.43 -58.00
C ASP A 339 -14.37 23.78 -57.85
N LEU A 340 -14.32 24.41 -56.66
CA LEU A 340 -14.82 25.77 -56.38
C LEU A 340 -13.76 26.88 -56.54
N GLN A 341 -12.47 26.53 -56.48
CA GLN A 341 -11.33 27.45 -56.59
C GLN A 341 -10.30 26.89 -57.58
N ALA A 342 -10.68 26.85 -58.86
CA ALA A 342 -9.74 26.86 -59.97
C ALA A 342 -9.23 28.30 -60.21
N GLN A 343 -8.72 28.96 -59.16
CA GLN A 343 -7.99 30.21 -59.25
C GLN A 343 -7.20 30.40 -57.93
N ASP A 344 -5.93 30.75 -58.10
CA ASP A 344 -4.95 31.15 -57.08
C ASP A 344 -4.11 30.09 -56.33
N ASN A 345 -2.95 29.83 -56.96
CA ASN A 345 -1.61 30.10 -56.44
C ASN A 345 -1.05 29.25 -55.27
N LEU A 346 -0.22 28.29 -55.67
CA LEU A 346 1.23 28.22 -55.36
C LEU A 346 1.76 29.22 -54.32
N LYS A 347 1.57 28.94 -53.01
CA LYS A 347 2.48 29.35 -51.92
C LYS A 347 2.06 28.74 -50.57
N ALA A 348 2.41 27.48 -50.35
CA ALA A 348 2.45 26.90 -49.00
C ALA A 348 3.46 25.74 -48.96
N ARG A 349 4.75 26.05 -49.16
CA ARG A 349 5.86 25.14 -48.84
C ARG A 349 6.37 25.47 -47.43
N LEU A 350 6.59 24.40 -46.66
CA LEU A 350 7.33 24.33 -45.39
C LEU A 350 6.57 24.75 -44.12
N THR A 351 5.65 23.89 -43.67
CA THR A 351 5.43 23.59 -42.25
C THR A 351 5.04 22.11 -42.14
N PHE A 352 5.28 21.48 -40.98
CA PHE A 352 4.99 20.08 -40.69
C PHE A 352 3.47 19.83 -40.65
N GLN A 353 2.79 19.95 -41.79
CA GLN A 353 1.34 19.87 -41.87
C GLN A 353 0.91 18.40 -41.93
N LEU A 354 0.31 17.91 -40.84
CA LEU A 354 -0.45 16.66 -40.85
C LEU A 354 -1.62 16.82 -41.83
N PRO A 355 -1.81 15.93 -42.81
CA PRO A 355 -2.85 16.03 -43.84
C PRO A 355 -4.22 15.60 -43.31
N ILE A 356 -4.63 16.21 -42.19
CA ILE A 356 -5.89 15.98 -41.48
C ILE A 356 -6.71 17.27 -41.53
N ARG A 357 -8.04 17.16 -41.67
CA ARG A 357 -8.94 18.33 -41.59
C ARG A 357 -8.74 19.05 -40.25
N ARG A 358 -8.75 20.39 -40.27
CA ARG A 358 -8.56 21.21 -39.04
C ARG A 358 -9.53 20.83 -37.92
N ASN A 359 -10.80 20.55 -38.25
CA ASN A 359 -11.80 20.16 -37.25
C ASN A 359 -11.50 18.80 -36.62
N HIS A 360 -11.02 17.82 -37.39
CA HIS A 360 -10.63 16.51 -36.86
C HIS A 360 -9.37 16.64 -35.98
N LEU A 361 -8.40 17.45 -36.40
CA LEU A 361 -7.20 17.73 -35.59
C LEU A 361 -7.59 18.41 -34.26
N ALA A 362 -8.47 19.42 -34.31
CA ALA A 362 -8.98 20.09 -33.12
C ALA A 362 -9.73 19.12 -32.19
N TYR A 363 -10.56 18.23 -32.74
CA TYR A 363 -11.23 17.17 -31.97
C TYR A 363 -10.24 16.28 -31.22
N PHE A 364 -9.24 15.74 -31.93
CA PHE A 364 -8.25 14.87 -31.30
C PHE A 364 -7.45 15.59 -30.22
N LEU A 365 -7.03 16.83 -30.46
CA LEU A 365 -6.31 17.62 -29.45
C LEU A 365 -7.20 17.95 -28.25
N ALA A 366 -8.45 18.38 -28.48
CA ALA A 366 -9.38 18.76 -27.41
C ALA A 366 -9.80 17.58 -26.53
N VAL A 367 -9.96 16.39 -27.11
CA VAL A 367 -10.40 15.20 -26.35
C VAL A 367 -9.21 14.44 -25.77
N CYS A 368 -8.17 14.17 -26.57
CA CYS A 368 -7.10 13.28 -26.14
C CYS A 368 -6.07 13.98 -25.24
N LEU A 369 -5.77 15.27 -25.43
CA LEU A 369 -4.76 15.92 -24.57
C LEU A 369 -5.21 16.01 -23.09
N PRO A 370 -6.42 16.50 -22.76
CA PRO A 370 -6.87 16.53 -21.37
C PRO A 370 -6.98 15.11 -20.78
N LEU A 371 -7.52 14.16 -21.55
CA LEU A 371 -7.64 12.77 -21.12
C LEU A 371 -6.26 12.13 -20.86
N ASN A 372 -5.30 12.29 -21.76
CA ASN A 372 -3.95 11.78 -21.58
C ASN A 372 -3.24 12.44 -20.41
N LEU A 373 -3.45 13.75 -20.19
CA LEU A 373 -2.90 14.46 -19.04
C LEU A 373 -3.49 13.92 -17.74
N TYR A 374 -4.81 13.69 -17.68
CA TYR A 374 -5.48 13.04 -16.56
C TYR A 374 -4.91 11.65 -16.27
N LEU A 375 -4.83 10.80 -17.31
CA LEU A 375 -4.31 9.44 -17.20
C LEU A 375 -2.85 9.43 -16.71
N ILE A 376 -1.99 10.31 -17.22
CA ILE A 376 -0.57 10.34 -16.84
C ILE A 376 -0.39 10.83 -15.40
N ARG A 377 -1.16 11.84 -14.97
CA ARG A 377 -0.82 12.63 -13.79
C ARG A 377 -1.68 12.36 -12.55
N TRP A 378 -2.94 11.96 -12.72
CA TRP A 378 -3.91 11.87 -11.62
C TRP A 378 -4.48 10.46 -11.43
N HIS A 379 -4.93 9.82 -12.50
CA HIS A 379 -5.58 8.50 -12.44
C HIS A 379 -4.69 7.48 -11.71
N GLY A 380 -5.15 6.88 -10.60
CA GLY A 380 -4.45 5.82 -9.86
C GLY A 380 -3.10 6.19 -9.22
N SER A 381 -2.80 7.49 -9.08
CA SER A 381 -1.48 7.97 -8.62
C SER A 381 -1.24 7.73 -7.13
N ALA A 382 -2.31 7.66 -6.33
CA ALA A 382 -2.24 7.50 -4.88
C ALA A 382 -1.58 6.18 -4.46
N GLN A 383 -1.91 5.09 -5.16
CA GLN A 383 -1.42 3.75 -4.86
C GLN A 383 0.08 3.57 -5.16
N ILE A 384 0.66 4.35 -6.09
CA ILE A 384 2.13 4.39 -6.28
C ILE A 384 2.79 5.37 -5.32
N ALA A 385 2.13 6.49 -5.01
CA ALA A 385 2.69 7.48 -4.12
C ALA A 385 2.92 6.91 -2.71
N VAL A 386 2.02 6.04 -2.23
CA VAL A 386 2.13 5.44 -0.89
C VAL A 386 3.35 4.54 -0.75
N THR A 387 3.70 3.75 -1.78
CA THR A 387 4.87 2.86 -1.69
C THR A 387 6.18 3.64 -1.68
N ARG A 388 6.27 4.73 -2.45
CA ARG A 388 7.42 5.64 -2.34
C ARG A 388 7.48 6.35 -0.99
N TYR A 389 6.34 6.80 -0.48
CA TYR A 389 6.28 7.43 0.84
C TYR A 389 6.80 6.49 1.93
N LEU A 390 6.37 5.22 1.93
CA LEU A 390 6.83 4.23 2.90
C LEU A 390 8.31 3.87 2.75
N HIS A 391 8.81 3.74 1.51
CA HIS A 391 10.23 3.55 1.24
C HIS A 391 11.06 4.71 1.80
N ASP A 392 10.68 5.95 1.48
CA ASP A 392 11.37 7.15 1.96
C ASP A 392 11.28 7.30 3.49
N LEU A 393 10.15 6.92 4.09
CA LEU A 393 9.96 6.95 5.55
C LEU A 393 10.84 5.92 6.25
N SER A 394 10.92 4.70 5.73
CA SER A 394 11.73 3.61 6.29
C SER A 394 13.24 3.87 6.12
N THR A 395 13.66 4.49 5.02
CA THR A 395 15.09 4.80 4.79
C THR A 395 15.57 6.00 5.62
N ARG A 396 14.66 6.92 5.99
CA ARG A 396 14.98 8.09 6.82
C ARG A 396 14.76 7.89 8.31
N SER A 397 13.95 6.91 8.71
CA SER A 397 13.59 6.69 10.11
C SER A 397 13.30 5.22 10.40
N ASP A 398 13.64 4.77 11.61
CA ASP A 398 13.34 3.41 12.12
C ASP A 398 11.88 3.25 12.61
N ARG A 399 10.97 4.07 12.07
CA ARG A 399 9.55 4.07 12.47
C ARG A 399 8.78 2.91 11.84
N VAL A 400 9.16 2.49 10.62
CA VAL A 400 8.45 1.46 9.86
C VAL A 400 8.99 0.07 10.22
N LYS A 401 8.31 -0.62 11.14
CA LYS A 401 8.71 -1.95 11.62
C LYS A 401 7.95 -3.11 10.98
N SER A 402 6.71 -2.84 10.55
CA SER A 402 5.81 -3.76 9.84
C SER A 402 4.67 -2.99 9.16
N VAL A 403 4.16 -3.54 8.06
CA VAL A 403 3.15 -2.90 7.19
C VAL A 403 2.02 -3.89 6.89
N GLY A 404 0.79 -3.50 7.20
CA GLY A 404 -0.42 -4.23 6.79
C GLY A 404 -1.21 -3.46 5.74
N VAL A 405 -1.67 -4.14 4.69
CA VAL A 405 -2.44 -3.53 3.61
C VAL A 405 -3.89 -4.02 3.66
N LEU A 406 -4.79 -3.14 4.12
CA LEU A 406 -6.25 -3.38 4.20
C LEU A 406 -6.94 -2.82 2.96
N MET A 407 -6.53 -3.32 1.81
CA MET A 407 -7.08 -2.99 0.50
C MET A 407 -7.37 -4.31 -0.23
N PRO A 408 -8.20 -4.33 -1.30
CA PRO A 408 -8.27 -5.50 -2.16
C PRO A 408 -6.87 -5.94 -2.58
N CYS A 409 -6.66 -7.25 -2.72
CA CYS A 409 -5.34 -7.82 -3.05
C CYS A 409 -4.68 -7.08 -4.23
N HIS A 410 -3.36 -6.93 -4.18
CA HIS A 410 -2.56 -6.32 -5.25
C HIS A 410 -2.93 -4.87 -5.60
N SER A 411 -3.54 -4.14 -4.66
CA SER A 411 -3.90 -2.73 -4.84
C SER A 411 -2.71 -1.78 -4.84
N ILE A 412 -1.56 -2.20 -4.30
CA ILE A 412 -0.31 -1.45 -4.31
C ILE A 412 0.81 -2.33 -4.91
N PRO A 413 1.89 -1.76 -5.46
CA PRO A 413 2.98 -2.53 -6.01
C PRO A 413 3.75 -3.21 -4.87
N GLY A 414 4.26 -4.41 -5.11
CA GLY A 414 5.02 -5.16 -4.12
C GLY A 414 6.46 -4.66 -3.92
N ARG A 415 7.35 -5.61 -3.62
CA ARG A 415 8.76 -5.35 -3.26
C ARG A 415 9.58 -4.75 -4.40
N ALA A 416 9.21 -4.97 -5.65
CA ALA A 416 9.88 -4.40 -6.82
C ALA A 416 9.80 -2.85 -6.88
N TYR A 417 8.90 -2.25 -6.10
CA TYR A 417 8.72 -0.80 -5.96
C TYR A 417 8.97 -0.30 -4.54
N LEU A 418 8.59 -1.09 -3.53
CA LEU A 418 8.72 -0.71 -2.13
C LEU A 418 10.15 -0.89 -1.59
N HIS A 419 10.90 -1.88 -2.09
CA HIS A 419 12.29 -2.19 -1.74
C HIS A 419 12.66 -2.04 -0.24
N LEU A 420 12.06 -2.87 0.62
CA LEU A 420 12.39 -2.94 2.05
C LEU A 420 13.02 -4.29 2.41
N PRO A 421 14.33 -4.48 2.18
CA PRO A 421 15.01 -5.76 2.43
C PRO A 421 15.02 -6.15 3.91
N GLU A 422 15.11 -5.18 4.82
CA GLU A 422 15.10 -5.43 6.28
C GLU A 422 13.78 -6.05 6.75
N LEU A 423 12.67 -5.66 6.12
CA LEU A 423 11.33 -6.22 6.38
C LEU A 423 11.06 -7.48 5.55
N ALA A 424 12.01 -7.92 4.72
CA ALA A 424 11.88 -9.11 3.88
C ALA A 424 12.09 -10.41 4.62
N HIS A 425 13.10 -10.44 5.48
CA HIS A 425 13.55 -11.66 6.14
C HIS A 425 13.06 -11.70 7.58
N ALA A 426 11.75 -11.91 7.75
CA ALA A 426 11.18 -12.14 9.06
C ALA A 426 11.21 -13.63 9.40
N LYS A 427 11.97 -14.02 10.43
CA LYS A 427 11.92 -15.39 10.97
C LYS A 427 10.53 -15.64 11.56
N GLY A 428 9.80 -16.62 11.03
CA GLY A 428 8.54 -17.09 11.60
C GLY A 428 7.27 -16.34 11.15
N GLY A 429 7.31 -15.54 10.08
CA GLY A 429 6.10 -14.91 9.53
C GLY A 429 6.37 -13.80 8.52
N HIS A 430 5.40 -12.90 8.37
CA HIS A 430 5.40 -11.80 7.40
C HIS A 430 5.31 -10.44 8.12
N ARG A 431 6.30 -9.57 7.92
CA ARG A 431 6.27 -8.17 8.38
C ARG A 431 5.54 -7.24 7.42
N ILE A 432 5.41 -7.65 6.16
CA ILE A 432 4.62 -6.96 5.15
C ILE A 432 3.62 -7.97 4.62
N TRP A 433 2.33 -7.66 4.71
CA TRP A 433 1.26 -8.52 4.22
C TRP A 433 0.12 -7.68 3.63
N GLU A 434 -0.61 -8.30 2.71
CA GLU A 434 -1.83 -7.78 2.11
C GLU A 434 -2.95 -8.79 2.24
N ILE A 435 -4.21 -8.32 2.19
CA ILE A 435 -5.37 -9.20 2.16
C ILE A 435 -5.28 -10.06 0.89
N GLY A 436 -5.33 -11.38 1.05
CA GLY A 436 -5.22 -12.34 -0.04
C GLY A 436 -6.49 -12.49 -0.89
N CYS A 437 -6.32 -12.98 -2.11
CA CYS A 437 -7.41 -13.31 -3.03
C CYS A 437 -7.12 -14.58 -3.85
N GLU A 438 -6.46 -15.54 -3.21
CA GLU A 438 -6.02 -16.76 -3.88
C GLU A 438 -7.19 -17.58 -4.44
N PRO A 439 -7.06 -18.20 -5.62
CA PRO A 439 -8.13 -19.03 -6.16
C PRO A 439 -8.20 -20.41 -5.47
N PRO A 440 -9.38 -21.06 -5.50
CA PRO A 440 -9.57 -22.41 -5.00
C PRO A 440 -8.95 -23.47 -5.92
N LEU A 441 -7.64 -23.66 -5.84
CA LEU A 441 -6.97 -24.70 -6.64
C LEU A 441 -7.24 -26.08 -6.03
N GLY A 442 -7.49 -27.08 -6.88
CA GLY A 442 -7.67 -28.47 -6.45
C GLY A 442 -9.00 -28.81 -5.78
N LEU A 443 -9.93 -27.84 -5.64
CA LEU A 443 -11.26 -28.08 -5.08
C LEU A 443 -12.22 -28.72 -6.10
N SER A 444 -13.12 -29.58 -5.61
CA SER A 444 -14.23 -30.15 -6.39
C SER A 444 -15.22 -29.04 -6.84
N HIS A 445 -16.09 -29.33 -7.81
CA HIS A 445 -17.03 -28.33 -8.35
C HIS A 445 -17.94 -27.75 -7.26
N THR A 446 -18.47 -28.61 -6.37
CA THR A 446 -19.35 -28.20 -5.27
C THR A 446 -18.62 -27.35 -4.22
N GLN A 447 -17.35 -27.65 -3.95
CA GLN A 447 -16.51 -26.85 -3.03
C GLN A 447 -16.09 -25.50 -3.63
N ARG A 448 -16.04 -25.37 -4.96
CA ARG A 448 -15.75 -24.10 -5.64
C ARG A 448 -16.92 -23.12 -5.55
N GLU A 449 -18.16 -23.61 -5.61
CA GLU A 449 -19.36 -22.77 -5.49
C GLU A 449 -19.50 -22.14 -4.10
N THR A 450 -18.97 -22.80 -3.06
CA THR A 450 -19.03 -22.32 -1.68
C THR A 450 -17.75 -21.62 -1.21
N TYR A 451 -16.74 -21.50 -2.08
CA TYR A 451 -15.46 -20.87 -1.74
C TYR A 451 -15.59 -19.35 -1.67
N THR A 452 -15.10 -18.77 -0.57
CA THR A 452 -14.95 -17.32 -0.40
C THR A 452 -13.49 -16.97 -0.17
N SER A 453 -12.99 -15.97 -0.89
CA SER A 453 -11.61 -15.50 -0.70
C SER A 453 -11.51 -14.63 0.56
N GLN A 454 -10.29 -14.41 1.06
CA GLN A 454 -10.08 -13.53 2.22
C GLN A 454 -10.57 -12.09 1.95
N THR A 455 -10.39 -11.62 0.71
CA THR A 455 -10.91 -10.32 0.27
C THR A 455 -12.44 -10.27 0.38
N ASP A 456 -13.14 -11.32 -0.06
CA ASP A 456 -14.61 -11.40 0.02
C ASP A 456 -15.08 -11.47 1.48
N VAL A 457 -14.35 -12.20 2.34
CA VAL A 457 -14.67 -12.24 3.77
C VAL A 457 -14.51 -10.85 4.40
N PHE A 458 -13.44 -10.12 4.07
CA PHE A 458 -13.18 -8.80 4.63
C PHE A 458 -14.19 -7.73 4.16
N PHE A 459 -14.44 -7.64 2.86
CA PHE A 459 -15.26 -6.57 2.29
C PHE A 459 -16.76 -6.90 2.19
N GLU A 460 -17.14 -8.18 2.09
CA GLU A 460 -18.52 -8.57 1.79
C GLU A 460 -19.17 -9.41 2.89
N THR A 461 -18.53 -10.49 3.35
CA THR A 461 -19.19 -11.47 4.23
C THR A 461 -19.21 -11.06 5.71
N LEU A 462 -18.05 -10.70 6.27
CA LEU A 462 -17.90 -10.39 7.70
C LEU A 462 -17.91 -8.88 7.96
N GLY A 463 -17.32 -8.12 7.03
CA GLY A 463 -17.13 -6.69 7.13
C GLY A 463 -15.85 -6.30 7.91
N PRO A 464 -15.29 -5.10 7.66
CA PRO A 464 -13.96 -4.73 8.16
C PRO A 464 -13.82 -4.75 9.69
N ILE A 465 -14.80 -4.24 10.43
CA ILE A 465 -14.72 -4.12 11.91
C ILE A 465 -14.73 -5.50 12.56
N ARG A 466 -15.72 -6.34 12.20
CA ARG A 466 -15.83 -7.71 12.70
C ARG A 466 -14.63 -8.56 12.29
N TYR A 467 -14.07 -8.32 11.10
CA TYR A 467 -12.82 -8.96 10.69
C TYR A 467 -11.66 -8.60 11.61
N LEU A 468 -11.50 -7.32 11.93
CA LEU A 468 -10.48 -6.86 12.86
C LEU A 468 -10.69 -7.46 14.26
N ASP A 469 -11.94 -7.53 14.75
CA ASP A 469 -12.25 -8.15 16.05
C ASP A 469 -11.98 -9.65 16.12
N GLN A 470 -12.24 -10.36 15.01
CA GLN A 470 -12.14 -11.82 15.00
C GLN A 470 -10.72 -12.31 14.77
N TYR A 471 -9.93 -11.62 13.95
CA TYR A 471 -8.65 -12.12 13.45
C TYR A 471 -7.42 -11.34 13.92
N PHE A 472 -7.59 -10.26 14.68
CA PHE A 472 -6.48 -9.54 15.33
C PHE A 472 -6.54 -9.72 16.87
N PRO A 473 -5.39 -9.64 17.55
CA PRO A 473 -5.37 -9.65 19.02
C PRO A 473 -6.07 -8.40 19.59
N PRO A 474 -6.54 -8.43 20.86
CA PRO A 474 -7.31 -7.33 21.44
C PRO A 474 -6.50 -6.04 21.69
N SER A 475 -5.17 -6.13 21.78
CA SER A 475 -4.26 -5.01 22.02
C SER A 475 -3.06 -5.04 21.08
N VAL A 476 -2.44 -3.87 20.87
CA VAL A 476 -1.26 -3.72 20.02
C VAL A 476 0.00 -4.09 20.82
N ASP A 477 0.76 -5.07 20.32
CA ASP A 477 2.11 -5.37 20.81
C ASP A 477 3.12 -4.38 20.18
N PRO A 478 3.77 -3.49 20.97
CA PRO A 478 4.68 -2.47 20.46
C PRO A 478 5.97 -3.02 19.86
N THR A 479 6.25 -4.33 20.03
CA THR A 479 7.38 -5.00 19.37
C THR A 479 7.08 -5.36 17.91
N PHE A 480 5.82 -5.28 17.49
CA PHE A 480 5.33 -5.58 16.14
C PHE A 480 5.82 -6.92 15.58
N PRO A 481 5.48 -8.04 16.22
CA PRO A 481 5.90 -9.36 15.76
C PRO A 481 5.35 -9.67 14.36
N PRO A 482 6.08 -10.44 13.52
CA PRO A 482 5.60 -10.84 12.20
C PRO A 482 4.30 -11.63 12.26
N SER A 483 3.37 -11.37 11.35
CA SER A 483 2.12 -12.14 11.25
C SER A 483 2.42 -13.53 10.68
N ARG A 484 1.99 -14.60 11.37
CA ARG A 484 2.40 -15.97 11.01
C ARG A 484 1.74 -16.48 9.74
N GLU A 485 0.43 -16.35 9.63
CA GLU A 485 -0.37 -16.80 8.49
C GLU A 485 -1.45 -15.76 8.13
N PRO A 486 -1.05 -14.60 7.58
CA PRO A 486 -1.96 -13.49 7.32
C PRO A 486 -2.80 -13.68 6.04
N PHE A 487 -2.51 -14.68 5.21
CA PHE A 487 -3.27 -14.98 4.00
C PHE A 487 -3.39 -16.48 3.77
N THR A 488 -4.41 -16.88 3.01
CA THR A 488 -4.61 -18.28 2.62
C THR A 488 -3.48 -18.71 1.68
N LYS A 489 -2.84 -19.85 1.97
CA LYS A 489 -1.82 -20.41 1.07
C LYS A 489 -2.49 -20.87 -0.23
N PRO A 490 -1.91 -20.58 -1.41
CA PRO A 490 -2.43 -21.03 -2.70
C PRO A 490 -2.77 -22.52 -2.73
N GLY A 491 -3.98 -22.84 -3.18
CA GLY A 491 -4.47 -24.22 -3.30
C GLY A 491 -4.89 -24.91 -2.01
N ASN A 492 -4.87 -24.21 -0.88
CA ASN A 492 -5.51 -24.65 0.35
C ASN A 492 -6.88 -23.94 0.53
N PRO A 493 -7.86 -24.61 1.17
CA PRO A 493 -9.08 -23.92 1.60
C PRO A 493 -8.74 -22.84 2.66
N PRO A 494 -9.64 -21.86 2.88
CA PRO A 494 -9.47 -20.88 3.95
C PRO A 494 -9.28 -21.59 5.31
N PRO A 495 -8.38 -21.07 6.17
CA PRO A 495 -8.10 -21.71 7.45
C PRO A 495 -9.34 -21.75 8.34
N VAL A 496 -9.64 -22.91 8.93
CA VAL A 496 -10.83 -23.12 9.78
C VAL A 496 -10.84 -22.20 11.00
N GLN A 497 -9.67 -21.93 11.57
CA GLN A 497 -9.50 -21.03 12.72
C GLN A 497 -9.38 -19.55 12.32
N GLY A 498 -9.40 -19.23 11.03
CA GLY A 498 -9.19 -17.87 10.53
C GLY A 498 -7.73 -17.53 10.21
N TRP A 499 -7.53 -16.28 9.79
CA TRP A 499 -6.20 -15.73 9.51
C TRP A 499 -5.56 -15.20 10.80
N ASN A 500 -4.27 -15.46 10.98
CA ASN A 500 -3.55 -15.05 12.18
C ASN A 500 -2.76 -13.78 11.90
N HIS A 501 -3.36 -12.64 12.25
CA HIS A 501 -2.76 -11.31 12.10
C HIS A 501 -2.15 -10.80 13.40
N THR A 502 -1.12 -9.98 13.24
CA THR A 502 -0.58 -9.14 14.31
C THR A 502 -0.80 -7.68 13.93
N TRP A 503 -1.00 -6.81 14.91
CA TRP A 503 -1.10 -5.37 14.65
C TRP A 503 0.21 -4.85 14.07
N PRO A 504 0.21 -4.23 12.87
CA PRO A 504 1.41 -3.70 12.26
C PRO A 504 1.72 -2.28 12.74
N SER A 505 2.96 -1.82 12.56
CA SER A 505 3.32 -0.43 12.88
C SER A 505 2.59 0.58 11.98
N HIS A 506 2.32 0.19 10.73
CA HIS A 506 1.66 1.01 9.73
C HIS A 506 0.56 0.23 9.00
N PHE A 507 -0.61 0.85 8.81
CA PHE A 507 -1.64 0.37 7.91
C PHE A 507 -1.76 1.22 6.66
N ILE A 508 -2.09 0.58 5.55
CA ILE A 508 -2.47 1.23 4.30
C ILE A 508 -3.90 0.83 3.96
N MET A 509 -4.77 1.79 3.71
CA MET A 509 -6.15 1.54 3.29
C MET A 509 -6.70 2.65 2.40
N PHE A 510 -7.80 2.38 1.71
CA PHE A 510 -8.58 3.44 1.07
C PHE A 510 -9.35 4.26 2.12
N GLY A 511 -9.49 5.56 1.90
CA GLY A 511 -10.19 6.46 2.83
C GLY A 511 -11.67 6.10 3.03
N ALA A 512 -12.30 5.45 2.05
CA ALA A 512 -13.66 4.95 2.16
C ALA A 512 -13.80 3.93 3.31
N LEU A 513 -12.73 3.19 3.63
CA LEU A 513 -12.73 2.20 4.69
C LEU A 513 -12.88 2.83 6.08
N GLU A 514 -12.39 4.06 6.26
CA GLU A 514 -12.40 4.76 7.55
C GLU A 514 -13.82 5.01 8.07
N ASN A 515 -14.77 5.22 7.16
CA ASN A 515 -16.15 5.62 7.48
C ASN A 515 -17.14 4.45 7.42
N LEU A 516 -16.70 3.23 7.12
CA LEU A 516 -17.56 2.05 7.14
C LEU A 516 -17.94 1.73 8.59
N SER A 517 -19.24 1.75 8.88
CA SER A 517 -19.82 1.37 10.17
C SER A 517 -20.49 -0.01 10.09
N SER A 518 -20.40 -0.80 11.17
CA SER A 518 -21.11 -2.07 11.28
C SER A 518 -22.58 -1.93 11.72
N SER A 519 -23.03 -0.76 12.19
CA SER A 519 -24.42 -0.51 12.57
C SER A 519 -24.82 0.97 12.39
N SER A 520 -26.11 1.23 12.19
CA SER A 520 -26.67 2.58 12.05
C SER A 520 -26.85 3.32 13.39
N GLU A 521 -26.67 2.63 14.52
CA GLU A 521 -27.01 3.13 15.87
C GLU A 521 -25.79 3.44 16.74
N ILE A 522 -24.59 3.00 16.37
CA ILE A 522 -23.34 3.25 17.12
C ILE A 522 -22.29 3.79 16.13
N GLN A 523 -21.59 4.86 16.49
CA GLN A 523 -20.42 5.37 15.74
C GLN A 523 -19.21 4.40 15.86
N ASP A 524 -19.40 3.12 15.55
CA ASP A 524 -18.31 2.14 15.51
C ASP A 524 -17.81 2.08 14.06
N THR A 525 -16.81 2.90 13.76
CA THR A 525 -16.15 2.93 12.45
C THR A 525 -14.74 2.39 12.57
N VAL A 526 -14.17 1.92 11.44
CA VAL A 526 -12.75 1.50 11.39
C VAL A 526 -11.83 2.59 11.93
N LYS A 527 -12.14 3.87 11.62
CA LYS A 527 -11.43 5.04 12.15
C LYS A 527 -11.47 5.12 13.68
N HIS A 528 -12.66 4.96 14.28
CA HIS A 528 -12.80 4.99 15.74
C HIS A 528 -12.07 3.83 16.42
N LYS A 529 -12.15 2.63 15.84
CA LYS A 529 -11.43 1.45 16.34
C LYS A 529 -9.91 1.64 16.32
N LEU A 530 -9.35 2.08 15.19
CA LEU A 530 -7.91 2.31 15.07
C LEU A 530 -7.41 3.40 16.01
N ARG A 531 -8.16 4.50 16.18
CA ARG A 531 -7.84 5.54 17.17
C ARG A 531 -7.90 5.01 18.60
N GLY A 532 -8.90 4.18 18.92
CA GLY A 532 -9.01 3.50 20.21
C GLY A 532 -7.84 2.55 20.52
N LEU A 533 -7.09 2.12 19.50
CA LEU A 533 -5.86 1.32 19.65
C LEU A 533 -4.58 2.16 19.61
N GLY A 534 -4.69 3.49 19.50
CA GLY A 534 -3.55 4.42 19.44
C GLY A 534 -2.92 4.58 18.05
N TYR A 535 -3.70 4.43 16.98
CA TYR A 535 -3.25 4.76 15.61
C TYR A 535 -3.70 6.17 15.19
N ASP A 536 -2.84 6.85 14.43
CA ASP A 536 -3.11 8.16 13.82
C ASP A 536 -2.81 8.18 12.32
N VAL A 537 -3.48 9.07 11.60
CA VAL A 537 -3.22 9.29 10.16
C VAL A 537 -1.98 10.15 10.00
N VAL A 538 -0.97 9.62 9.31
CA VAL A 538 0.30 10.34 9.05
C VAL A 538 0.48 10.76 7.60
N TRP A 539 -0.29 10.16 6.69
CA TRP A 539 -0.25 10.52 5.29
C TRP A 539 -1.57 10.21 4.59
N ARG A 540 -1.97 11.09 3.67
CA ARG A 540 -3.14 10.91 2.82
C ARG A 540 -2.90 11.54 1.46
N ILE A 541 -3.24 10.82 0.40
CA ILE A 541 -3.33 11.41 -0.94
C ILE A 541 -4.54 10.86 -1.69
N GLY A 542 -5.30 11.75 -2.32
CA GLY A 542 -6.37 11.40 -3.26
C GLY A 542 -6.05 11.94 -4.64
N ASN A 543 -6.80 11.49 -5.65
CA ASN A 543 -6.79 12.13 -6.97
C ASN A 543 -7.92 13.16 -7.11
N GLY A 544 -8.82 13.26 -6.11
CA GLY A 544 -9.95 14.20 -6.07
C GLY A 544 -11.11 13.81 -6.98
N TRP A 545 -10.91 12.82 -7.84
CA TRP A 545 -11.90 12.21 -8.71
C TRP A 545 -11.74 10.69 -8.65
N GLU A 546 -12.14 10.12 -7.53
CA GLU A 546 -12.13 8.67 -7.34
C GLU A 546 -13.36 8.05 -8.03
N GLU A 547 -13.13 7.40 -9.18
CA GLU A 547 -14.17 6.80 -10.04
C GLU A 547 -14.91 5.63 -9.35
N ASP A 548 -14.23 4.94 -8.43
CA ASP A 548 -14.76 3.83 -7.64
C ASP A 548 -15.10 4.31 -6.22
N GLU A 549 -16.34 4.11 -5.78
CA GLU A 549 -16.81 4.51 -4.46
C GLU A 549 -15.99 3.89 -3.33
N ARG A 550 -15.51 2.65 -3.53
CA ARG A 550 -14.68 1.92 -2.57
C ARG A 550 -13.29 2.55 -2.39
N ARG A 551 -12.89 3.46 -3.28
CA ARG A 551 -11.59 4.14 -3.28
C ARG A 551 -11.66 5.61 -2.88
N ARG A 552 -12.87 6.15 -2.64
CA ARG A 552 -13.06 7.55 -2.25
C ARG A 552 -12.26 7.91 -1.00
N GLY A 553 -11.85 9.17 -0.89
CA GLY A 553 -11.00 9.64 0.21
C GLY A 553 -9.52 9.28 0.04
N GLY A 554 -9.14 8.70 -1.11
CA GLY A 554 -7.76 8.43 -1.51
C GLY A 554 -7.14 7.24 -0.79
N VAL A 555 -5.81 7.17 -0.80
CA VAL A 555 -5.03 6.21 0.01
C VAL A 555 -4.57 6.92 1.28
N VAL A 556 -4.72 6.25 2.41
CA VAL A 556 -4.40 6.74 3.74
C VAL A 556 -3.40 5.80 4.40
N VAL A 557 -2.39 6.37 5.06
CA VAL A 557 -1.45 5.64 5.91
C VAL A 557 -1.72 6.00 7.36
N TRP A 558 -1.96 4.97 8.16
CA TRP A 558 -2.10 5.05 9.60
C TRP A 558 -0.83 4.53 10.26
N GLU A 559 -0.36 5.19 11.31
CA GLU A 559 0.80 4.80 12.11
C GLU A 559 0.40 4.65 13.58
N TRP A 560 0.95 3.64 14.25
CA TRP A 560 0.75 3.47 15.68
C TRP A 560 1.60 4.47 16.48
N THR A 561 0.94 5.32 17.27
CA THR A 561 1.55 6.33 18.15
C THR A 561 1.38 6.01 19.64
N GLY A 562 0.61 4.98 19.98
CA GLY A 562 0.33 4.53 21.34
C GLY A 562 -0.91 5.19 21.97
N LEU A 563 -1.44 4.59 23.05
CA LEU A 563 -2.56 5.13 23.82
C LEU A 563 -2.09 6.30 24.69
N LYS A 564 -2.16 7.50 24.12
CA LYS A 564 -1.69 8.74 24.71
C LYS A 564 -2.77 9.39 25.60
N ILE A 565 -3.39 8.67 26.54
CA ILE A 565 -4.48 9.23 27.38
C ILE A 565 -3.99 10.46 28.17
N ASP A 566 -2.88 10.33 28.88
CA ASP A 566 -2.28 11.45 29.64
C ASP A 566 -1.69 12.53 28.73
N GLU A 567 -1.19 12.15 27.56
CA GLU A 567 -0.70 13.10 26.56
C GLU A 567 -1.84 13.88 25.88
N GLU A 568 -3.01 13.27 25.69
CA GLU A 568 -4.21 13.89 25.10
C GLU A 568 -4.88 14.84 26.10
N LEU A 569 -4.95 14.46 27.38
CA LEU A 569 -5.32 15.34 28.51
C LEU A 569 -4.41 16.58 28.58
N MET A 570 -3.13 16.42 28.24
CA MET A 570 -2.13 17.50 28.20
C MET A 570 -2.00 18.17 26.82
N SER A 571 -2.79 17.75 25.82
CA SER A 571 -2.80 18.26 24.44
C SER A 571 -3.89 19.29 24.20
N ALA A 572 -3.87 19.92 23.02
CA ALA A 572 -4.88 20.91 22.62
C ALA A 572 -6.29 20.35 22.49
N ALA A 573 -6.43 19.03 22.29
CA ALA A 573 -7.72 18.37 22.20
C ALA A 573 -8.39 18.20 23.58
N GLY A 574 -7.61 18.11 24.68
CA GLY A 574 -8.12 18.01 26.05
C GLY A 574 -8.56 19.36 26.66
N ALA A 575 -8.51 20.46 25.90
CA ALA A 575 -8.78 21.84 26.34
C ALA A 575 -7.85 22.39 27.44
N PHE A 576 -6.84 21.63 27.87
CA PHE A 576 -5.80 22.07 28.82
C PHE A 576 -4.45 22.41 28.14
N SER A 577 -4.41 22.62 26.81
CA SER A 577 -3.18 23.11 26.17
C SER A 577 -2.97 24.61 26.31
N LEU A 578 -1.78 24.92 26.81
CA LEU A 578 -0.84 25.98 26.42
C LEU A 578 -1.24 27.45 26.27
N ASP A 579 -2.50 27.88 26.36
CA ASP A 579 -2.77 29.34 26.40
C ASP A 579 -3.81 29.83 27.43
N GLN A 580 -4.48 28.96 28.21
CA GLN A 580 -5.40 29.48 29.25
C GLN A 580 -5.55 28.67 30.55
N VAL A 581 -5.07 27.42 30.63
CA VAL A 581 -4.96 26.68 31.90
C VAL A 581 -3.57 26.09 32.02
N ARG A 582 -2.68 26.78 32.75
CA ARG A 582 -1.28 26.39 32.87
C ARG A 582 -1.16 24.99 33.49
N LEU A 583 -0.19 24.20 33.03
CA LEU A 583 0.38 23.03 33.74
C LEU A 583 0.53 23.27 35.25
N THR A 584 0.80 24.52 35.66
CA THR A 584 0.87 24.92 37.06
C THR A 584 -0.44 24.72 37.81
N ALA A 585 -1.61 24.94 37.22
CA ALA A 585 -2.91 24.77 37.88
C ALA A 585 -3.23 23.30 38.18
N LEU A 586 -2.93 22.40 37.23
CA LEU A 586 -3.09 20.96 37.46
C LEU A 586 -2.11 20.45 38.52
N MET A 587 -0.84 20.86 38.44
CA MET A 587 0.15 20.56 39.48
C MET A 587 -0.25 21.14 40.85
N GLU A 588 -0.86 22.33 40.87
CA GLU A 588 -1.35 22.98 42.09
C GLU A 588 -2.45 22.15 42.76
N LEU A 589 -3.46 21.75 41.98
CA LEU A 589 -4.59 20.95 42.46
C LEU A 589 -4.15 19.53 42.85
N ALA A 590 -3.25 18.92 42.09
CA ALA A 590 -2.68 17.61 42.41
C ALA A 590 -1.89 17.66 43.73
N GLY A 591 -1.02 18.65 43.90
CA GLY A 591 -0.26 18.79 45.14
C GLY A 591 -1.14 19.14 46.35
N LEU A 592 -2.18 19.96 46.17
CA LEU A 592 -3.19 20.21 47.20
C LEU A 592 -3.91 18.91 47.58
N SER A 593 -4.29 18.09 46.60
CA SER A 593 -4.94 16.78 46.83
C SER A 593 -4.02 15.85 47.64
N CYS A 594 -2.73 15.81 47.32
CA CYS A 594 -1.76 15.00 48.08
C CYS A 594 -1.63 15.46 49.53
N ALA A 595 -1.54 16.78 49.76
CA ALA A 595 -1.48 17.34 51.10
C ALA A 595 -2.75 17.06 51.92
N GLN A 596 -3.93 17.17 51.29
CA GLN A 596 -5.21 16.83 51.92
C GLN A 596 -5.33 15.33 52.22
N GLY A 597 -4.91 14.47 51.30
CA GLY A 597 -4.87 13.03 51.49
C GLY A 597 -4.03 12.63 52.70
N LEU A 598 -2.83 13.23 52.84
CA LEU A 598 -1.99 13.02 54.02
C LEU A 598 -2.67 13.53 55.30
N SER A 599 -3.17 14.77 55.29
CA SER A 599 -3.75 15.38 56.50
C SER A 599 -5.05 14.72 56.98
N LYS A 600 -5.77 13.99 56.12
CA LYS A 600 -6.94 13.19 56.51
C LYS A 600 -6.59 11.95 57.32
N VAL A 601 -5.37 11.43 57.18
CA VAL A 601 -4.95 10.18 57.82
C VAL A 601 -4.04 10.46 59.02
N TYR A 602 -3.13 11.42 58.90
CA TYR A 602 -2.11 11.70 59.91
C TYR A 602 -2.29 13.10 60.47
N ASP A 603 -2.74 13.21 61.73
CA ASP A 603 -2.95 14.50 62.39
C ASP A 603 -1.61 15.21 62.72
N ASN A 604 -1.57 16.53 62.52
CA ASN A 604 -0.34 17.32 62.68
C ASN A 604 0.15 17.45 64.14
N THR A 605 -0.68 17.16 65.14
CA THR A 605 -0.27 17.17 66.56
C THR A 605 0.58 15.96 66.91
N LYS A 606 0.39 14.84 66.19
CA LYS A 606 1.13 13.59 66.38
C LYS A 606 2.19 13.34 65.31
N TYR A 607 1.91 13.74 64.07
CA TYR A 607 2.75 13.47 62.91
C TYR A 607 3.22 14.78 62.26
N SER A 608 3.89 15.61 63.03
CA SER A 608 4.22 16.99 62.64
C SER A 608 5.32 17.07 61.57
N ARG A 609 6.31 16.16 61.57
CA ARG A 609 7.51 16.23 60.70
C ARG A 609 7.33 15.34 59.49
N VAL A 610 7.25 15.93 58.30
CA VAL A 610 6.99 15.20 57.06
C VAL A 610 8.22 15.24 56.15
N LEU A 611 8.68 14.08 55.68
CA LEU A 611 9.67 14.02 54.60
C LEU A 611 8.93 14.00 53.26
N GLY A 612 9.07 15.06 52.46
CA GLY A 612 8.51 15.11 51.10
C GLY A 612 9.60 14.89 50.05
N GLY A 613 9.35 14.01 49.07
CA GLY A 613 10.18 13.91 47.85
C GLY A 613 10.01 15.12 46.91
N ASP A 614 9.93 14.89 45.59
CA ASP A 614 9.74 15.94 44.57
C ASP A 614 8.34 16.63 44.58
N GLY A 615 7.56 16.40 45.64
CA GLY A 615 6.23 16.97 45.88
C GLY A 615 6.25 18.42 46.37
N LEU A 616 6.91 19.33 45.64
CA LEU A 616 7.07 20.76 46.01
C LEU A 616 5.75 21.46 46.38
N VAL A 617 4.70 21.24 45.59
CA VAL A 617 3.37 21.84 45.83
C VAL A 617 2.75 21.28 47.10
N ALA A 618 2.83 19.95 47.31
CA ALA A 618 2.29 19.30 48.49
C ALA A 618 3.02 19.77 49.77
N ALA A 619 4.35 19.89 49.73
CA ALA A 619 5.13 20.41 50.85
C ALA A 619 4.72 21.85 51.23
N ARG A 620 4.49 22.72 50.24
CA ARG A 620 3.97 24.07 50.51
C ARG A 620 2.62 24.04 51.22
N HIS A 621 1.66 23.24 50.74
CA HIS A 621 0.33 23.14 51.38
C HIS A 621 0.42 22.51 52.77
N LEU A 622 1.24 21.48 52.96
CA LEU A 622 1.49 20.88 54.28
C LEU A 622 2.04 21.91 55.28
N LYS A 623 2.96 22.79 54.86
CA LYS A 623 3.43 23.90 55.71
C LYS A 623 2.28 24.84 56.12
N MET A 624 1.37 25.13 55.20
CA MET A 624 0.17 25.94 55.48
C MET A 624 -0.86 25.21 56.36
N PHE A 625 -0.88 23.88 56.34
CA PHE A 625 -1.71 23.03 57.21
C PHE A 625 -1.10 22.80 58.60
N GLY A 626 0.05 23.43 58.90
CA GLY A 626 0.69 23.36 60.22
C GLY A 626 1.73 22.25 60.38
N TYR A 627 2.05 21.50 59.33
CA TYR A 627 3.13 20.52 59.36
C TYR A 627 4.51 21.19 59.24
N GLN A 628 5.56 20.43 59.55
CA GLN A 628 6.97 20.78 59.36
C GLN A 628 7.57 19.90 58.26
N PRO A 629 7.27 20.19 56.98
CA PRO A 629 7.83 19.42 55.87
C PRO A 629 9.33 19.70 55.69
N THR A 630 10.09 18.68 55.30
CA THR A 630 11.45 18.77 54.79
C THR A 630 11.50 18.15 53.41
N LEU A 631 12.09 18.85 52.45
CA LEU A 631 12.20 18.40 51.06
C LEU A 631 13.50 17.61 50.85
N TYR A 632 13.40 16.37 50.38
CA TYR A 632 14.53 15.61 49.85
C TYR A 632 14.61 15.81 48.34
N MET A 633 15.63 16.55 47.88
CA MET A 633 15.78 16.91 46.48
C MET A 633 17.24 16.74 46.03
N PRO A 634 17.69 15.49 45.78
CA PRO A 634 19.07 15.21 45.38
C PRO A 634 19.39 15.70 43.96
N LYS A 635 18.36 15.81 43.09
CA LYS A 635 18.49 16.26 41.70
C LYS A 635 17.41 17.30 41.40
N PRO A 636 17.67 18.61 41.61
CA PRO A 636 16.67 19.64 41.36
C PRO A 636 16.29 19.70 39.88
N GLY A 637 14.99 19.85 39.60
CA GLY A 637 14.46 19.94 38.24
C GLY A 637 15.01 21.15 37.46
N SER A 638 15.42 20.94 36.21
CA SER A 638 16.04 21.99 35.38
C SER A 638 15.05 23.01 34.79
N LYS A 639 13.77 22.63 34.67
CA LYS A 639 12.72 23.49 34.07
C LYS A 639 12.34 24.64 35.01
N ASP A 640 12.02 25.80 34.45
CA ASP A 640 11.72 27.01 35.22
C ASP A 640 10.53 26.87 36.18
N ILE A 641 9.58 25.99 35.88
CA ILE A 641 8.46 25.71 36.78
C ILE A 641 8.93 25.13 38.12
N TYR A 642 9.88 24.19 38.10
CA TYR A 642 10.43 23.59 39.33
C TYR A 642 11.25 24.59 40.12
N LYS A 643 12.02 25.45 39.44
CA LYS A 643 12.75 26.55 40.09
C LYS A 643 11.81 27.52 40.82
N ARG A 644 10.68 27.87 40.19
CA ARG A 644 9.66 28.73 40.81
C ARG A 644 8.99 28.06 42.00
N LEU A 645 8.65 26.77 41.91
CA LEU A 645 8.05 26.01 43.01
C LEU A 645 9.03 25.83 44.18
N ALA A 646 10.30 25.58 43.90
CA ALA A 646 11.36 25.52 44.92
C ALA A 646 11.52 26.89 45.61
N ALA A 647 11.50 27.99 44.85
CA ALA A 647 11.53 29.34 45.42
C ALA A 647 10.32 29.61 46.34
N GLN A 648 9.12 29.13 46.00
CA GLN A 648 7.94 29.23 46.88
C GLN A 648 8.15 28.47 48.20
N CYS A 649 8.76 27.28 48.16
CA CYS A 649 9.06 26.51 49.36
C CYS A 649 10.11 27.22 50.23
N SER A 650 11.15 27.79 49.60
CA SER A 650 12.18 28.59 50.28
C SER A 650 11.58 29.82 50.97
N ASN A 651 10.64 30.51 50.31
CA ASN A 651 9.95 31.67 50.87
C ASN A 651 9.07 31.32 52.09
N LEU A 652 8.69 30.05 52.25
CA LEU A 652 7.97 29.54 53.41
C LEU A 652 8.89 28.90 54.45
N HIS A 653 10.21 29.08 54.31
CA HIS A 653 11.23 28.51 55.19
C HIS A 653 11.10 26.98 55.33
N ILE A 654 10.79 26.29 54.23
CA ILE A 654 10.78 24.82 54.17
C ILE A 654 12.23 24.35 53.91
N PRO A 655 12.86 23.59 54.82
CA PRO A 655 14.21 23.09 54.62
C PRO A 655 14.26 22.12 53.43
N THR A 656 15.30 22.25 52.60
CA THR A 656 15.57 21.37 51.47
C THR A 656 16.96 20.76 51.65
N SER A 657 17.08 19.44 51.58
CA SER A 657 18.34 18.70 51.70
C SER A 657 18.56 17.80 50.48
N PRO A 658 19.77 17.77 49.90
CA PRO A 658 20.13 16.82 48.84
C PRO A 658 20.46 15.43 49.39
N GLU A 659 20.60 15.29 50.71
CA GLU A 659 20.98 14.06 51.41
C GLU A 659 19.94 13.69 52.47
N LEU A 660 19.72 12.38 52.64
CA LEU A 660 18.89 11.85 53.72
C LEU A 660 19.75 11.59 54.96
N PRO A 661 19.18 11.70 56.17
CA PRO A 661 19.88 11.30 57.39
C PRO A 661 20.20 9.80 57.38
N GLU A 662 21.21 9.41 58.14
CA GLU A 662 21.53 8.00 58.35
C GLU A 662 20.33 7.21 58.91
N ALA A 663 20.24 5.92 58.60
CA ALA A 663 19.12 5.06 58.97
C ALA A 663 18.78 5.09 60.48
N THR A 664 19.80 5.25 61.34
CA THR A 664 19.68 5.38 62.79
C THR A 664 18.91 6.63 63.22
N ASN A 665 19.06 7.73 62.48
CA ASN A 665 18.46 9.03 62.80
C ASN A 665 17.15 9.26 62.04
N PHE A 666 16.86 8.49 60.98
CA PHE A 666 15.70 8.70 60.10
C PHE A 666 14.35 8.76 60.85
N LYS A 667 14.09 7.80 61.76
CA LYS A 667 12.88 7.80 62.64
C LYS A 667 12.83 8.97 63.62
N SER A 668 13.99 9.48 64.03
CA SER A 668 14.07 10.61 64.95
C SER A 668 13.89 11.95 64.24
N SER A 669 14.08 11.99 62.92
CA SER A 669 13.98 13.20 62.09
C SER A 669 12.57 13.42 61.51
N TYR A 670 11.85 12.35 61.21
CA TYR A 670 10.55 12.41 60.51
C TYR A 670 9.51 11.52 61.18
N ASP A 671 8.25 11.95 61.10
CA ASP A 671 7.09 11.23 61.63
C ASP A 671 6.32 10.51 60.51
N VAL A 672 6.27 11.06 59.28
CA VAL A 672 5.61 10.50 58.09
C VAL A 672 6.42 10.80 56.82
N VAL A 673 6.39 9.90 55.84
CA VAL A 673 7.02 10.09 54.52
C VAL A 673 5.94 10.29 53.46
N LEU A 674 6.04 11.38 52.69
CA LEU A 674 5.29 11.60 51.45
C LEU A 674 6.18 11.19 50.27
N ASP A 675 5.97 9.98 49.78
CA ASP A 675 6.64 9.41 48.63
C ASP A 675 6.14 10.04 47.33
N ALA A 676 6.95 10.95 46.80
CA ALA A 676 6.75 11.64 45.52
C ALA A 676 8.02 11.55 44.67
N ILE A 677 8.75 10.42 44.72
CA ILE A 677 10.03 10.25 44.03
C ILE A 677 9.81 9.88 42.56
N PHE A 678 8.98 8.87 42.30
CA PHE A 678 8.66 8.39 40.95
C PHE A 678 7.14 8.33 40.76
N GLY A 679 6.65 8.90 39.67
CA GLY A 679 5.26 8.74 39.23
C GLY A 679 5.13 7.73 38.10
N PHE A 680 3.97 7.69 37.44
CA PHE A 680 3.63 6.74 36.36
C PHE A 680 4.58 6.76 35.14
N SER A 681 5.38 7.80 34.95
CA SER A 681 6.31 7.91 33.81
C SER A 681 7.67 7.24 34.07
N PHE A 682 7.89 6.70 35.26
CA PHE A 682 9.12 6.02 35.61
C PHE A 682 9.29 4.72 34.83
N LYS A 683 10.54 4.41 34.45
CA LYS A 683 10.96 3.14 33.84
C LYS A 683 12.17 2.60 34.59
N PRO A 684 12.16 1.34 35.05
CA PRO A 684 13.32 0.71 35.69
C PRO A 684 14.58 0.75 34.80
N PRO A 685 15.79 0.69 35.37
CA PRO A 685 16.11 0.52 36.80
C PRO A 685 16.14 1.83 37.61
N ALA A 686 15.95 1.72 38.92
CA ALA A 686 16.22 2.81 39.86
C ALA A 686 17.73 3.01 40.01
N ARG A 687 18.18 4.28 40.00
CA ARG A 687 19.60 4.64 40.03
C ARG A 687 19.92 5.52 41.22
N ALA A 688 21.18 5.50 41.65
CA ALA A 688 21.68 6.39 42.67
C ALA A 688 21.36 7.88 42.35
N PRO A 689 20.89 8.66 43.34
CA PRO A 689 20.71 8.32 44.77
C PRO A 689 19.31 7.84 45.16
N PHE A 690 18.41 7.56 44.20
CA PHE A 690 17.02 7.21 44.48
C PHE A 690 16.84 5.76 44.95
N ASP A 691 17.71 4.85 44.51
CA ASP A 691 17.78 3.47 45.02
C ASP A 691 18.03 3.43 46.54
N THR A 692 18.92 4.29 47.03
CA THR A 692 19.31 4.40 48.42
C THR A 692 18.18 5.02 49.24
N ALA A 693 17.50 6.03 48.68
CA ALA A 693 16.32 6.64 49.30
C ALA A 693 15.18 5.62 49.45
N LEU A 694 14.86 4.85 48.41
CA LEU A 694 13.82 3.81 48.46
C LEU A 694 14.16 2.73 49.51
N ARG A 695 15.44 2.33 49.59
CA ARG A 695 15.91 1.38 50.61
C ARG A 695 15.70 1.92 52.03
N LEU A 696 16.10 3.17 52.28
CA LEU A 696 15.94 3.81 53.59
C LEU A 696 14.46 3.97 53.96
N ILE A 697 13.62 4.43 53.04
CA ILE A 697 12.18 4.60 53.27
C ILE A 697 11.54 3.24 53.60
N GLY A 698 11.79 2.21 52.78
CA GLY A 698 11.24 0.87 52.98
C GLY A 698 11.66 0.22 54.30
N GLN A 699 12.89 0.48 54.77
CA GLN A 699 13.40 -0.05 56.04
C GLN A 699 13.08 0.83 57.26
N SER A 700 12.61 2.06 57.04
CA SER A 700 12.39 3.04 58.10
C SER A 700 11.26 2.64 59.06
N GLY A 701 10.27 1.87 58.61
CA GLY A 701 9.06 1.56 59.37
C GLY A 701 8.24 2.80 59.78
N LEU A 702 8.49 3.96 59.15
CA LEU A 702 7.63 5.12 59.26
C LEU A 702 6.42 4.96 58.34
N PRO A 703 5.27 5.59 58.66
CA PRO A 703 4.14 5.60 57.75
C PRO A 703 4.47 6.28 56.42
N VAL A 704 4.06 5.67 55.31
CA VAL A 704 4.35 6.16 53.95
C VAL A 704 3.05 6.46 53.19
N VAL A 705 2.98 7.66 52.62
CA VAL A 705 1.92 8.12 51.71
C VAL A 705 2.51 8.25 50.31
N SER A 706 2.11 7.40 49.38
CA SER A 706 2.60 7.45 48.00
C SER A 706 1.69 8.27 47.09
N VAL A 707 2.32 9.09 46.24
CA VAL A 707 1.65 9.96 45.28
C VAL A 707 1.55 9.27 43.92
N ASP A 708 0.33 9.17 43.42
CA ASP A 708 -0.07 8.58 42.15
C ASP A 708 0.12 7.06 42.06
N ILE A 709 1.36 6.60 42.22
CA ILE A 709 1.76 5.20 42.32
C ILE A 709 2.95 5.07 43.29
N PRO A 710 3.07 3.99 44.08
CA PRO A 710 4.22 3.81 44.95
C PRO A 710 5.52 3.77 44.16
N SER A 711 6.52 4.55 44.59
CA SER A 711 7.76 4.67 43.83
C SER A 711 8.46 3.33 43.66
N GLY A 712 8.72 2.95 42.40
CA GLY A 712 9.34 1.68 42.03
C GLY A 712 8.36 0.57 41.66
N TRP A 713 7.05 0.74 41.86
CA TRP A 713 6.04 -0.20 41.33
C TRP A 713 5.94 -0.09 39.80
N ASP A 714 5.53 -1.19 39.18
CA ASP A 714 5.09 -1.18 37.79
C ASP A 714 3.69 -0.58 37.70
N VAL A 715 3.45 0.24 36.67
CA VAL A 715 2.21 1.00 36.49
C VAL A 715 1.00 0.11 36.22
N ASP A 716 1.23 -1.04 35.60
CA ASP A 716 0.19 -1.97 35.19
C ASP A 716 0.15 -3.19 36.11
N ASP A 717 1.31 -3.75 36.43
CA ASP A 717 1.43 -5.01 37.18
C ASP A 717 1.52 -4.83 38.72
N GLY A 718 1.77 -3.61 39.20
CA GLY A 718 1.81 -3.29 40.64
C GLY A 718 3.17 -3.60 41.31
N PRO A 719 3.18 -4.12 42.57
CA PRO A 719 4.41 -4.29 43.35
C PRO A 719 5.33 -5.33 42.72
N GLN A 720 6.53 -4.89 42.32
CA GLN A 720 7.59 -5.75 41.80
C GLN A 720 8.91 -5.41 42.48
N GLU A 721 9.87 -6.36 42.44
CA GLU A 721 11.24 -6.08 42.87
C GLU A 721 11.84 -4.94 42.03
N VAL A 722 12.29 -3.88 42.68
CA VAL A 722 12.85 -2.70 41.99
C VAL A 722 14.28 -3.03 41.58
N LYS A 723 14.49 -3.16 40.26
CA LYS A 723 15.83 -3.35 39.69
C LYS A 723 16.70 -2.13 39.96
N THR A 724 17.91 -2.35 40.47
CA THR A 724 18.94 -1.32 40.69
C THR A 724 20.08 -1.49 39.69
N GLU A 725 20.72 -0.40 39.31
CA GLU A 725 21.86 -0.42 38.38
C GLU A 725 23.17 -0.69 39.16
N GLY A 726 23.72 -1.91 39.01
CA GLY A 726 24.98 -2.33 39.66
C GLY A 726 24.80 -3.53 40.59
N ASP A 727 25.37 -4.68 40.22
CA ASP A 727 25.23 -6.03 40.81
C ASP A 727 25.69 -6.22 42.28
N GLN A 728 25.80 -5.20 43.12
CA GLN A 728 26.29 -5.36 44.50
C GLN A 728 25.24 -5.29 45.61
N ALA A 729 23.99 -4.89 45.33
CA ALA A 729 23.01 -4.64 46.40
C ALA A 729 21.69 -5.42 46.33
N GLY A 730 21.52 -6.32 45.34
CA GLY A 730 20.28 -7.08 45.12
C GLY A 730 19.12 -6.20 44.64
N ALA A 731 18.05 -6.83 44.14
CA ALA A 731 16.81 -6.12 43.85
C ALA A 731 16.20 -5.60 45.16
N LEU A 732 15.64 -4.37 45.14
CA LEU A 732 14.98 -3.81 46.33
C LEU A 732 13.57 -4.40 46.45
N GLU A 733 13.14 -4.71 47.67
CA GLU A 733 11.75 -5.06 47.92
C GLU A 733 10.83 -3.89 47.51
N ALA A 734 9.67 -4.21 46.93
CA ALA A 734 8.66 -3.23 46.58
C ALA A 734 8.25 -2.41 47.81
N LEU A 735 8.18 -1.09 47.66
CA LEU A 735 7.70 -0.19 48.71
C LEU A 735 6.25 -0.55 49.08
N ARG A 736 5.92 -0.56 50.37
CA ARG A 736 4.55 -0.84 50.85
C ARG A 736 4.01 0.38 51.60
N PRO A 737 3.32 1.31 50.93
CA PRO A 737 2.76 2.47 51.60
C PRO A 737 1.51 2.13 52.39
N ASP A 738 1.23 2.90 53.44
CA ASP A 738 -0.01 2.81 54.23
C ASP A 738 -1.17 3.50 53.51
N VAL A 739 -0.85 4.54 52.73
CA VAL A 739 -1.81 5.38 52.02
C VAL A 739 -1.36 5.59 50.58
N LEU A 740 -2.28 5.43 49.64
CA LEU A 740 -2.07 5.76 48.23
C LEU A 740 -3.00 6.91 47.83
N VAL A 741 -2.46 7.93 47.17
CA VAL A 741 -3.26 9.03 46.60
C VAL A 741 -3.12 9.00 45.07
N SER A 742 -4.03 8.31 44.39
CA SER A 742 -4.05 8.29 42.92
C SER A 742 -4.51 9.62 42.35
N LEU A 743 -3.85 10.11 41.29
CA LEU A 743 -4.20 11.37 40.66
C LEU A 743 -4.98 11.13 39.36
N THR A 744 -6.05 11.90 39.15
CA THR A 744 -6.95 11.86 37.97
C THR A 744 -7.79 10.59 37.90
N ALA A 745 -7.16 9.42 37.85
CA ALA A 745 -7.77 8.10 37.94
C ALA A 745 -6.75 7.10 38.54
N PRO A 746 -7.20 6.05 39.24
CA PRO A 746 -6.32 4.97 39.71
C PRO A 746 -5.63 4.26 38.55
N LYS A 747 -4.36 3.91 38.73
CA LYS A 747 -3.56 3.14 37.76
C LYS A 747 -3.82 1.64 37.96
N GLN A 748 -3.62 0.82 36.93
CA GLN A 748 -3.89 -0.63 37.02
C GLN A 748 -3.07 -1.32 38.12
N GLY A 749 -1.80 -0.93 38.29
CA GLY A 749 -0.93 -1.45 39.34
C GLY A 749 -1.42 -1.16 40.77
N ALA A 750 -2.25 -0.12 40.96
CA ALA A 750 -2.87 0.19 42.25
C ALA A 750 -3.97 -0.81 42.64
N ARG A 751 -4.44 -1.67 41.73
CA ARG A 751 -5.47 -2.67 42.01
C ARG A 751 -5.08 -3.68 43.10
N SER A 752 -3.78 -3.93 43.24
CA SER A 752 -3.21 -4.82 44.25
C SER A 752 -2.84 -4.12 45.56
N PHE A 753 -3.06 -2.80 45.65
CA PHE A 753 -2.75 -2.01 46.82
C PHE A 753 -3.61 -2.41 48.02
N GLN A 754 -2.97 -2.49 49.19
CA GLN A 754 -3.60 -2.81 50.47
C GLN A 754 -3.27 -1.69 51.45
N GLY A 755 -4.27 -0.90 51.83
CA GLY A 755 -4.12 0.29 52.66
C GLY A 755 -5.29 1.25 52.43
N ARG A 756 -5.17 2.50 52.89
CA ARG A 756 -6.19 3.52 52.61
C ARG A 756 -5.94 4.17 51.25
N HIS A 757 -6.91 4.13 50.36
CA HIS A 757 -6.75 4.63 48.99
C HIS A 757 -7.63 5.85 48.74
N PHE A 758 -7.00 6.96 48.40
CA PHE A 758 -7.66 8.19 48.00
C PHE A 758 -7.50 8.44 46.50
N LEU A 759 -8.55 8.97 45.89
CA LEU A 759 -8.52 9.56 44.57
C LEU A 759 -8.48 11.09 44.71
N GLY A 760 -7.50 11.72 44.08
CA GLY A 760 -7.32 13.18 44.01
C GLY A 760 -7.23 13.70 42.57
N GLY A 761 -7.12 15.02 42.43
CA GLY A 761 -7.12 15.66 41.11
C GLY A 761 -8.53 15.92 40.58
N ARG A 762 -9.35 16.58 41.40
CA ARG A 762 -10.74 16.97 41.10
C ARG A 762 -10.83 18.08 40.04
N PHE A 763 -10.42 17.77 38.82
CA PHE A 763 -10.48 18.67 37.66
C PHE A 763 -10.93 17.98 36.37
N VAL A 764 -11.23 16.67 36.41
CA VAL A 764 -11.76 15.91 35.28
C VAL A 764 -13.20 16.34 35.01
N THR A 765 -13.51 16.71 33.77
CA THR A 765 -14.86 17.11 33.37
C THR A 765 -15.76 15.87 33.19
N PRO A 766 -17.10 16.01 33.36
CA PRO A 766 -18.03 14.91 33.11
C PRO A 766 -17.93 14.31 31.70
N ASP A 767 -17.58 15.13 30.69
CA ASP A 767 -17.41 14.67 29.32
C ASP A 767 -16.14 13.81 29.17
N LEU A 768 -15.05 14.15 29.86
CA LEU A 768 -13.82 13.34 29.86
C LEU A 768 -14.02 12.04 30.63
N ASP A 769 -14.68 12.11 31.79
CA ASP A 769 -15.08 10.94 32.57
C ASP A 769 -15.91 9.96 31.72
N LYS A 770 -16.93 10.47 31.01
CA LYS A 770 -17.76 9.67 30.09
C LYS A 770 -16.99 9.16 28.87
N LYS A 771 -16.12 9.97 28.26
CA LYS A 771 -15.33 9.61 27.07
C LYS A 771 -14.39 8.45 27.35
N PHE A 772 -13.74 8.45 28.51
CA PHE A 772 -12.75 7.44 28.89
C PHE A 772 -13.34 6.34 29.79
N GLY A 773 -14.62 6.43 30.15
CA GLY A 773 -15.30 5.43 30.99
C GLY A 773 -14.69 5.31 32.38
N LEU A 774 -14.23 6.43 32.95
CA LEU A 774 -13.47 6.42 34.21
C LEU A 774 -14.36 6.14 35.42
N ASN A 775 -15.67 6.41 35.34
CA ASN A 775 -16.64 6.18 36.42
C ASN A 775 -16.17 6.79 37.76
N LEU A 776 -15.75 8.05 37.72
CA LEU A 776 -15.13 8.69 38.89
C LEU A 776 -16.13 8.82 40.06
N PRO A 777 -15.73 8.49 41.29
CA PRO A 777 -16.57 8.66 42.47
C PRO A 777 -16.87 10.14 42.74
N LYS A 778 -18.02 10.40 43.37
CA LYS A 778 -18.45 11.75 43.70
C LYS A 778 -17.62 12.30 44.88
N TYR A 779 -16.88 13.37 44.64
CA TYR A 779 -16.21 14.13 45.69
C TYR A 779 -17.23 14.86 46.58
N GLU A 780 -17.09 14.75 47.89
CA GLU A 780 -17.99 15.42 48.84
C GLU A 780 -17.70 16.91 48.96
N GLY A 781 -18.75 17.75 48.97
CA GLY A 781 -18.64 19.20 49.19
C GLY A 781 -17.52 19.86 48.38
N THR A 782 -16.57 20.47 49.08
CA THR A 782 -15.40 21.18 48.54
C THR A 782 -14.10 20.36 48.59
N GLU A 783 -14.17 19.08 48.96
CA GLU A 783 -13.01 18.18 49.10
C GLU A 783 -12.27 18.00 47.77
N GLN A 784 -10.93 17.95 47.80
CA GLN A 784 -10.11 17.62 46.62
C GLN A 784 -9.70 16.15 46.57
N VAL A 785 -10.06 15.37 47.60
CA VAL A 785 -9.83 13.93 47.67
C VAL A 785 -11.07 13.19 48.13
N VAL A 786 -11.27 11.99 47.59
CA VAL A 786 -12.31 11.05 47.99
C VAL A 786 -11.69 9.69 48.29
N GLU A 787 -12.08 9.07 49.39
CA GLU A 787 -11.60 7.73 49.75
C GLU A 787 -12.35 6.68 48.93
N ILE A 788 -11.63 5.79 48.26
CA ILE A 788 -12.19 4.77 47.37
C ILE A 788 -12.16 3.36 47.96
N THR A 789 -11.55 3.21 49.14
CA THR A 789 -11.40 1.93 49.87
C THR A 789 -12.72 1.29 50.33
N ASP A 790 -13.81 2.07 50.50
CA ASP A 790 -15.07 1.62 51.13
C ASP A 790 -16.31 1.65 50.21
N SER A 791 -16.15 1.87 48.91
CA SER A 791 -17.31 1.84 48.00
C SER A 791 -17.60 0.42 47.53
N THR A 792 -18.60 -0.23 48.13
CA THR A 792 -19.19 -1.51 47.72
C THR A 792 -19.75 -1.55 46.29
N GLU A 793 -19.51 -0.52 45.47
CA GLU A 793 -19.95 -0.40 44.07
C GLU A 793 -18.85 0.02 43.08
N SER A 794 -17.57 0.13 43.46
CA SER A 794 -16.54 0.51 42.48
C SER A 794 -16.05 -0.68 41.64
N LYS A 795 -16.59 -0.79 40.42
CA LYS A 795 -15.84 -1.33 39.28
C LYS A 795 -14.98 -0.20 38.74
N LEU A 796 -13.77 -0.07 39.27
CA LEU A 796 -12.68 0.72 38.72
C LEU A 796 -11.55 -0.24 38.31
#